data_AF-A0A8S3Q7T9-F1
#
_entry.id   AF-A0A8S3Q7T9-F1
#
_cell.length_a   1.000
_cell.length_b   1.000
_cell.length_c   1.000
_cell.angle_alpha   90.00
_cell.angle_beta   90.00
_cell.angle_gamma   90.00
#
_symmetry.space_group_name_H-M   'P 1'
#
loop_
_entity.id
_entity.type
_entity.pdbx_description
1 polymer ?
#
loop_
_entity_poly.entity_id
_entity_poly.type
_entity_poly.pdbx_seq_one_letter_code
_entity_poly.pdbx_strand_id
1 'polypeptide(L)'
;MGHVNVPYIDDSLLLGDTYHECLKNIEDTVTLLDGLGFTIHPEKSVFLPTQEIVFLGFIINTLNMTLQLTSERKKSLIEQCKLLLYQKKVTIRDLARVIGKMVASEPGVKYAPLYFKDLEHFKDKSLKGNQGNFDAIIELDIRSKELLHWWIDNIMFSYKSMTISQPSVIFYSDASKTGWGGFNKTYQLTDNGFWTHDEILEHINFLELKAALLTLQSLGHMLHDTHIRLYVDNTVAVSYIHNFGGRKDNVTADKLSRKLNEDMEWMLKPEVFEIVEQVFGKITVDLFASGFNKQKQRYVSFLPDLNAMAIDAFTFSWTSSDVYYIFPPFSLLGKVLQKLITDKVNKALIVAPIWTTQVWFPILLQQTCQQPYLLPQKSLVLPGKLQKLHPEKNLQLGIFCVSGNISKVKEFQTMLPTSFYNHGDLVHHNNINHISRNGNYFQVKGKSICLIPPTEVLLEFLNSLFEQNVGYSGINTAKSAISALCSLVSNRNIGKETLVKRFMKGVFTKKPSLPKYSKIWDVNKVLTYFDIISDNEQLSLLELSQKLAMLFMLLSGQRCQTIYKLELDNVQIEGDTMVAYVSELLKQTKPGVHMKPLVFDRYIINEKLCILRTYEEYVRKTETLRNKEQKVFISTVKPYKPVTKSTIARWVKTVMKSSGMNKH
;
A
#
# COMPACT_ATOMS: atom_id res chain seq x y z
N MET A 1 37.73 -57.58 -20.55
CA MET A 1 37.13 -56.25 -20.33
C MET A 1 35.68 -56.38 -20.72
N GLY A 2 34.75 -56.10 -19.80
CA GLY A 2 33.31 -56.29 -20.01
C GLY A 2 32.65 -55.05 -20.61
N HIS A 3 31.48 -55.23 -21.21
CA HIS A 3 30.63 -54.16 -21.73
C HIS A 3 29.92 -53.39 -20.61
N VAL A 4 29.60 -52.11 -20.85
CA VAL A 4 28.88 -51.25 -19.90
C VAL A 4 27.41 -51.19 -20.29
N ASN A 5 26.58 -51.87 -19.49
CA ASN A 5 25.14 -52.01 -19.75
C ASN A 5 24.33 -51.55 -18.54
N VAL A 6 23.22 -50.85 -18.80
CA VAL A 6 22.25 -50.42 -17.78
C VAL A 6 20.90 -51.09 -18.06
N PRO A 7 20.65 -52.27 -17.48
CA PRO A 7 19.36 -52.95 -17.61
C PRO A 7 18.31 -52.37 -16.65
N TYR A 8 17.06 -52.29 -17.11
CA TYR A 8 15.88 -51.96 -16.31
C TYR A 8 14.67 -52.77 -16.77
N ILE A 9 14.38 -53.87 -16.07
CA ILE A 9 13.28 -54.80 -16.38
C ILE A 9 13.38 -55.29 -17.84
N ASP A 10 12.58 -54.73 -18.74
CA ASP A 10 12.48 -55.05 -20.17
C ASP A 10 13.27 -54.10 -21.08
N ASP A 11 13.72 -52.95 -20.55
CA ASP A 11 14.57 -51.99 -21.24
C ASP A 11 16.05 -52.20 -20.91
N SER A 12 16.95 -51.95 -21.86
CA SER A 12 18.41 -51.96 -21.63
C SER A 12 19.11 -50.85 -22.41
N LEU A 13 19.95 -50.07 -21.72
CA LEU A 13 20.80 -49.06 -22.33
C LEU A 13 22.24 -49.58 -22.43
N LEU A 14 22.79 -49.60 -23.64
CA LEU A 14 24.13 -50.09 -23.93
C LEU A 14 25.05 -48.90 -24.23
N LEU A 15 26.23 -48.87 -23.63
CA LEU A 15 27.15 -47.75 -23.71
C LEU A 15 28.52 -48.19 -24.25
N GLY A 16 29.21 -47.27 -24.92
CA GLY A 16 30.60 -47.41 -25.35
C GLY A 16 31.22 -46.03 -25.54
N ASP A 17 32.52 -45.91 -25.28
CA ASP A 17 33.25 -44.63 -25.37
C ASP A 17 33.42 -44.20 -26.84
N THR A 18 33.46 -45.17 -27.75
CA THR A 18 33.47 -44.94 -29.20
C THR A 18 32.27 -45.59 -29.89
N TYR A 19 31.95 -45.12 -31.10
CA TYR A 19 30.91 -45.73 -31.95
C TYR A 19 31.15 -47.23 -32.14
N HIS A 20 32.42 -47.63 -32.37
CA HIS A 20 32.76 -49.01 -32.67
C HIS A 20 32.64 -49.92 -31.44
N GLU A 21 33.04 -49.44 -30.26
CA GLU A 21 32.85 -50.18 -29.00
C GLU A 21 31.38 -50.32 -28.63
N CYS A 22 30.58 -49.26 -28.83
CA CYS A 22 29.14 -49.30 -28.58
C CYS A 22 28.44 -50.28 -29.54
N LEU A 23 28.82 -50.28 -30.83
CA LEU A 23 28.29 -51.23 -31.81
C LEU A 23 28.62 -52.67 -31.41
N LYS A 24 29.87 -52.93 -31.04
CA LYS A 24 30.29 -54.26 -30.56
C LYS A 24 29.53 -54.68 -29.31
N ASN A 25 29.26 -53.76 -28.38
CA ASN A 25 28.43 -54.02 -27.21
C ASN A 25 27.00 -54.43 -27.60
N ILE A 26 26.39 -53.72 -28.55
CA ILE A 26 25.07 -54.07 -29.09
C ILE A 26 25.09 -55.49 -29.68
N GLU A 27 26.06 -55.81 -30.55
CA GLU A 27 26.18 -57.13 -31.19
C GLU A 27 26.35 -58.26 -30.17
N ASP A 28 27.29 -58.11 -29.24
CA ASP A 28 27.57 -59.13 -28.22
C ASP A 28 26.38 -59.31 -27.26
N THR A 29 25.72 -58.22 -26.86
CA THR A 29 24.54 -58.27 -25.98
C THR A 29 23.33 -58.89 -26.67
N VAL A 30 23.09 -58.55 -27.94
CA VAL A 30 22.00 -59.14 -28.75
C VAL A 30 22.22 -60.64 -28.90
N THR A 31 23.44 -61.06 -29.24
CA THR A 31 23.80 -62.48 -29.39
C THR A 31 23.61 -63.25 -28.09
N LEU A 32 24.00 -62.65 -26.96
CA LEU A 32 23.81 -63.26 -25.64
C LEU A 32 22.32 -63.43 -25.29
N LEU A 33 21.52 -62.38 -25.47
CA LEU A 33 20.09 -62.41 -25.14
C LEU A 33 19.32 -63.41 -26.01
N ASP A 34 19.61 -63.45 -27.31
CA ASP A 34 19.04 -64.43 -28.24
C ASP A 34 19.44 -65.86 -27.85
N GLY A 35 20.72 -66.09 -27.52
CA GLY A 35 21.22 -67.39 -27.05
C GLY A 35 20.62 -67.85 -25.71
N LEU A 36 20.16 -66.91 -24.87
CA LEU A 36 19.45 -67.18 -23.63
C LEU A 36 17.92 -67.34 -23.82
N GLY A 37 17.42 -67.18 -25.06
CA GLY A 37 16.01 -67.34 -25.40
C GLY A 37 15.15 -66.08 -25.25
N PHE A 38 15.75 -64.90 -25.09
CA PHE A 38 15.01 -63.63 -25.10
C PHE A 38 14.79 -63.12 -26.52
N THR A 39 13.62 -62.53 -26.79
CA THR A 39 13.30 -61.93 -28.09
C THR A 39 13.47 -60.41 -28.05
N ILE A 40 14.29 -59.86 -28.93
CA ILE A 40 14.54 -58.42 -29.05
C ILE A 40 13.58 -57.82 -30.07
N HIS A 41 12.93 -56.71 -29.71
CA HIS A 41 11.90 -56.10 -30.54
C HIS A 41 12.50 -55.21 -31.65
N PRO A 42 12.37 -55.57 -32.95
CA PRO A 42 13.14 -54.93 -34.02
C PRO A 42 12.82 -53.44 -34.21
N GLU A 43 11.55 -53.04 -34.06
CA GLU A 43 11.13 -51.65 -34.29
C GLU A 43 11.28 -50.73 -33.07
N LYS A 44 11.40 -51.30 -31.86
CA LYS A 44 11.51 -50.52 -30.61
C LYS A 44 12.96 -50.39 -30.15
N SER A 45 13.83 -51.29 -30.62
CA SER A 45 15.25 -51.29 -30.31
C SER A 45 16.03 -50.38 -31.26
N VAL A 46 17.08 -49.75 -30.74
CA VAL A 46 18.03 -48.93 -31.50
C VAL A 46 19.33 -49.71 -31.65
N PHE A 47 19.58 -50.24 -32.85
CA PHE A 47 20.74 -51.10 -33.13
C PHE A 47 21.98 -50.35 -33.62
N LEU A 48 21.81 -49.10 -34.06
CA LEU A 48 22.93 -48.24 -34.44
C LEU A 48 23.28 -47.31 -33.29
N PRO A 49 24.55 -47.24 -32.86
CA PRO A 49 24.97 -46.30 -31.82
C PRO A 49 24.58 -44.86 -32.18
N THR A 50 23.97 -44.18 -31.22
CA THR A 50 23.50 -42.79 -31.34
C THR A 50 23.95 -41.98 -30.13
N GLN A 51 24.09 -40.67 -30.31
CA GLN A 51 24.43 -39.73 -29.23
C GLN A 51 23.20 -39.10 -28.56
N GLU A 52 22.01 -39.37 -29.09
CA GLU A 52 20.74 -39.01 -28.48
C GLU A 52 19.82 -40.23 -28.49
N ILE A 53 19.36 -40.65 -27.30
CA ILE A 53 18.51 -41.83 -27.14
C ILE A 53 17.44 -41.60 -26.07
N VAL A 54 16.26 -42.18 -26.28
CA VAL A 54 15.20 -42.22 -25.28
C VAL A 54 15.36 -43.48 -24.43
N PHE A 55 15.49 -43.32 -23.12
CA PHE A 55 15.55 -44.42 -22.15
C PHE A 55 14.71 -44.08 -20.92
N LEU A 56 13.80 -44.98 -20.52
CA LEU A 56 12.85 -44.78 -19.40
C LEU A 56 12.06 -43.47 -19.46
N GLY A 57 11.77 -43.00 -20.68
CA GLY A 57 11.07 -41.75 -20.96
C GLY A 57 11.90 -40.47 -20.70
N PHE A 58 13.22 -40.59 -20.66
CA PHE A 58 14.16 -39.47 -20.69
C PHE A 58 14.96 -39.49 -21.99
N ILE A 59 15.26 -38.32 -22.52
CA ILE A 59 16.21 -38.11 -23.61
C ILE A 59 17.59 -37.93 -22.99
N ILE A 60 18.48 -38.87 -23.25
CA ILE A 60 19.90 -38.81 -22.91
C ILE A 60 20.63 -38.26 -24.13
N ASN A 61 21.26 -37.09 -24.01
CA ASN A 61 22.06 -36.49 -25.07
C ASN A 61 23.52 -36.40 -24.60
N THR A 62 24.38 -37.22 -25.20
CA THR A 62 25.81 -37.32 -24.86
C THR A 62 26.67 -36.27 -25.56
N LEU A 63 26.17 -35.58 -26.59
CA LEU A 63 26.84 -34.43 -27.21
C LEU A 63 26.91 -33.25 -26.24
N ASN A 64 25.76 -32.91 -25.65
CA ASN A 64 25.62 -31.80 -24.70
C ASN A 64 25.76 -32.24 -23.24
N MET A 65 25.89 -33.56 -23.00
CA MET A 65 25.85 -34.18 -21.68
C MET A 65 24.64 -33.74 -20.86
N THR A 66 23.44 -33.81 -21.44
CA THR A 66 22.19 -33.44 -20.77
C THR A 66 21.19 -34.59 -20.70
N LEU A 67 20.38 -34.58 -19.64
CA LEU A 67 19.23 -35.44 -19.45
C LEU A 67 17.96 -34.59 -19.45
N GLN A 68 16.97 -34.97 -20.25
CA GLN A 68 15.71 -34.23 -20.38
C GLN A 68 14.51 -35.18 -20.39
N LEU A 69 13.32 -34.66 -20.11
CA LEU A 69 12.09 -35.41 -20.35
C LEU A 69 11.77 -35.46 -21.85
N THR A 70 11.14 -36.55 -22.29
CA THR A 70 10.53 -36.61 -23.62
C THR A 70 9.42 -35.57 -23.78
N SER A 71 9.22 -35.10 -25.01
CA SER A 71 8.18 -34.12 -25.33
C SER A 71 6.78 -34.57 -24.93
N GLU A 72 6.50 -35.88 -25.02
CA GLU A 72 5.23 -36.47 -24.61
C GLU A 72 5.01 -36.33 -23.09
N ARG A 73 6.00 -36.71 -22.27
CA ARG A 73 5.93 -36.54 -20.81
C ARG A 73 5.82 -35.08 -20.40
N LYS A 74 6.57 -34.18 -21.08
CA LYS A 74 6.48 -32.73 -20.85
C LYS A 74 5.06 -32.22 -21.08
N LYS A 75 4.46 -32.53 -22.24
CA LYS A 75 3.08 -32.14 -22.58
C LYS A 75 2.05 -32.72 -21.60
N SER A 76 2.17 -34.01 -21.27
CA SER A 76 1.28 -34.67 -20.30
C SER A 76 1.31 -33.96 -18.95
N LEU A 77 2.49 -33.58 -18.46
CA LEU A 77 2.58 -32.89 -17.17
C LEU A 77 1.97 -31.48 -17.22
N ILE A 78 2.21 -30.73 -18.31
CA ILE A 78 1.58 -29.42 -18.54
C ILE A 78 0.06 -29.51 -18.51
N GLU A 79 -0.52 -30.49 -19.21
CA GLU A 79 -1.97 -30.69 -19.24
C GLU A 79 -2.52 -30.99 -17.85
N GLN A 80 -1.84 -31.83 -17.07
CA GLN A 80 -2.26 -32.16 -15.70
C GLN A 80 -2.16 -30.95 -14.76
N CYS A 81 -1.13 -30.12 -14.88
CA CYS A 81 -1.04 -28.86 -14.13
C CYS A 81 -2.18 -27.90 -14.50
N LYS A 82 -2.50 -27.76 -15.79
CA LYS A 82 -3.62 -26.93 -16.26
C LYS A 82 -4.95 -27.45 -15.72
N LEU A 83 -5.16 -28.77 -15.73
CA LEU A 83 -6.37 -29.36 -15.15
C LEU A 83 -6.54 -28.97 -13.68
N LEU A 84 -5.48 -29.09 -12.85
CA LEU A 84 -5.53 -28.66 -11.45
C LEU A 84 -5.86 -27.16 -11.28
N LEU A 85 -5.40 -26.31 -12.18
CA LEU A 85 -5.64 -24.86 -12.10
C LEU A 85 -7.07 -24.45 -12.50
N TYR A 86 -7.66 -25.10 -13.50
CA TYR A 86 -8.93 -24.69 -14.09
C TYR A 86 -10.13 -25.52 -13.63
N GLN A 87 -9.91 -26.65 -12.95
CA GLN A 87 -10.98 -27.52 -12.49
C GLN A 87 -11.70 -26.91 -11.29
N LYS A 88 -13.04 -26.90 -11.34
CA LYS A 88 -13.90 -26.34 -10.27
C LYS A 88 -13.78 -27.07 -8.93
N LYS A 89 -13.38 -28.35 -8.95
CA LYS A 89 -13.24 -29.21 -7.77
C LYS A 89 -11.95 -30.00 -7.92
N VAL A 90 -10.98 -29.74 -7.04
CA VAL A 90 -9.70 -30.47 -6.99
C VAL A 90 -9.70 -31.32 -5.73
N THR A 91 -9.38 -32.61 -5.85
CA THR A 91 -9.20 -33.48 -4.68
C THR A 91 -7.73 -33.52 -4.25
N ILE A 92 -7.48 -33.89 -3.00
CA ILE A 92 -6.10 -34.14 -2.53
C ILE A 92 -5.44 -35.26 -3.35
N ARG A 93 -6.21 -36.26 -3.79
CA ARG A 93 -5.75 -37.35 -4.67
C ARG A 93 -5.28 -36.84 -6.03
N ASP A 94 -6.00 -35.89 -6.63
CA ASP A 94 -5.61 -35.30 -7.92
C ASP A 94 -4.28 -34.55 -7.77
N LEU A 95 -4.15 -33.73 -6.72
CA LEU A 95 -2.91 -33.04 -6.40
C LEU A 95 -1.75 -34.03 -6.18
N ALA A 96 -1.98 -35.10 -5.40
CA ALA A 96 -0.98 -36.13 -5.13
C ALA A 96 -0.49 -36.83 -6.41
N ARG A 97 -1.41 -37.11 -7.36
CA ARG A 97 -1.09 -37.76 -8.63
C ARG A 97 -0.16 -36.89 -9.49
N VAL A 98 -0.44 -35.59 -9.56
CA VAL A 98 0.40 -34.65 -10.32
C VAL A 98 1.76 -34.48 -9.67
N ILE A 99 1.81 -34.35 -8.33
CA ILE A 99 3.07 -34.33 -7.58
C ILE A 99 3.89 -35.61 -7.86
N GLY A 100 3.27 -36.78 -7.85
CA GLY A 100 3.96 -38.03 -8.17
C GLY A 100 4.62 -38.01 -9.56
N LYS A 101 3.94 -37.44 -10.56
CA LYS A 101 4.52 -37.24 -11.89
C LYS A 101 5.67 -36.22 -11.90
N MET A 102 5.58 -35.15 -11.09
CA MET A 102 6.66 -34.17 -10.92
C MET A 102 7.90 -34.79 -10.26
N VAL A 103 7.69 -35.62 -9.23
CA VAL A 103 8.77 -36.36 -8.55
C VAL A 103 9.45 -37.32 -9.53
N ALA A 104 8.68 -38.08 -10.31
CA ALA A 104 9.21 -38.95 -11.35
C ALA A 104 9.96 -38.19 -12.47
N SER A 105 9.74 -36.88 -12.59
CA SER A 105 10.38 -36.02 -13.58
C SER A 105 11.71 -35.41 -13.11
N GLU A 106 12.06 -35.56 -11.82
CA GLU A 106 13.25 -34.96 -11.18
C GLU A 106 14.59 -35.27 -11.90
N PRO A 107 14.84 -36.49 -12.43
CA PRO A 107 16.08 -36.75 -13.15
C PRO A 107 16.29 -35.84 -14.36
N GLY A 108 15.22 -35.44 -15.05
CA GLY A 108 15.28 -34.62 -16.27
C GLY A 108 15.06 -33.12 -16.02
N VAL A 109 14.78 -32.69 -14.79
CA VAL A 109 14.41 -31.31 -14.45
C VAL A 109 15.20 -30.88 -13.21
N LYS A 110 16.35 -30.22 -13.43
CA LYS A 110 17.32 -29.86 -12.37
C LYS A 110 16.70 -29.25 -11.11
N TYR A 111 15.73 -28.34 -11.27
CA TYR A 111 15.13 -27.59 -10.17
C TYR A 111 13.77 -28.13 -9.71
N ALA A 112 13.31 -29.28 -10.23
CA ALA A 112 12.00 -29.85 -9.89
C ALA A 112 11.72 -29.93 -8.37
N PRO A 113 12.67 -30.36 -7.51
CA PRO A 113 12.42 -30.46 -6.07
C PRO A 113 12.07 -29.14 -5.38
N LEU A 114 12.52 -28.00 -5.90
CA LEU A 114 12.13 -26.69 -5.34
C LEU A 114 10.62 -26.45 -5.44
N TYR A 115 10.01 -26.95 -6.52
CA TYR A 115 8.63 -26.64 -6.86
C TYR A 115 7.65 -27.70 -6.39
N PHE A 116 7.99 -28.99 -6.48
CA PHE A 116 7.06 -30.03 -6.04
C PHE A 116 7.04 -30.23 -4.52
N LYS A 117 8.13 -29.94 -3.79
CA LYS A 117 8.17 -30.13 -2.32
C LYS A 117 7.21 -29.20 -1.57
N ASP A 118 7.06 -27.97 -2.03
CA ASP A 118 6.07 -27.04 -1.47
C ASP A 118 4.63 -27.53 -1.73
N LEU A 119 4.37 -28.08 -2.92
CA LEU A 119 3.09 -28.73 -3.23
C LEU A 119 2.87 -29.97 -2.36
N GLU A 120 3.91 -30.76 -2.06
CA GLU A 120 3.86 -31.86 -1.11
C GLU A 120 3.49 -31.39 0.30
N HIS A 121 4.09 -30.30 0.77
CA HIS A 121 3.76 -29.71 2.07
C HIS A 121 2.31 -29.21 2.13
N PHE A 122 1.84 -28.53 1.09
CA PHE A 122 0.44 -28.10 0.99
C PHE A 122 -0.51 -29.31 0.98
N LYS A 123 -0.20 -30.35 0.19
CA LYS A 123 -0.94 -31.61 0.16
C LYS A 123 -0.98 -32.27 1.54
N ASP A 124 0.15 -32.41 2.22
CA ASP A 124 0.25 -33.06 3.53
C ASP A 124 -0.52 -32.28 4.61
N LYS A 125 -0.43 -30.95 4.59
CA LYS A 125 -1.22 -30.08 5.48
C LYS A 125 -2.71 -30.24 5.23
N SER A 126 -3.12 -30.24 3.97
CA SER A 126 -4.52 -30.45 3.57
C SER A 126 -5.01 -31.84 3.98
N LEU A 127 -4.19 -32.86 3.81
CA LEU A 127 -4.52 -34.23 4.17
C LEU A 127 -4.69 -34.39 5.69
N LYS A 128 -3.79 -33.81 6.50
CA LYS A 128 -3.93 -33.77 7.96
C LYS A 128 -5.19 -33.03 8.40
N GLY A 129 -5.48 -31.88 7.79
CA GLY A 129 -6.70 -31.10 8.06
C GLY A 129 -7.98 -31.86 7.73
N ASN A 130 -7.93 -32.77 6.76
CA ASN A 130 -9.05 -33.62 6.33
C ASN A 130 -8.96 -35.06 6.88
N GLN A 131 -8.27 -35.27 8.02
CA GLN A 131 -8.18 -36.56 8.72
C GLN A 131 -7.72 -37.74 7.85
N GLY A 132 -6.84 -37.49 6.87
CA GLY A 132 -6.34 -38.53 5.97
C GLY A 132 -7.22 -38.83 4.76
N ASN A 133 -8.32 -38.10 4.55
CA ASN A 133 -9.20 -38.31 3.40
C ASN A 133 -8.59 -37.74 2.11
N PHE A 134 -8.10 -38.60 1.22
CA PHE A 134 -7.56 -38.20 -0.09
C PHE A 134 -8.63 -37.69 -1.08
N ASP A 135 -9.89 -38.05 -0.88
CA ASP A 135 -10.99 -37.64 -1.76
C ASP A 135 -11.66 -36.32 -1.31
N ALA A 136 -11.14 -35.70 -0.25
CA ALA A 136 -11.56 -34.38 0.18
C ALA A 136 -11.25 -33.32 -0.89
N ILE A 137 -12.21 -32.41 -1.11
CA ILE A 137 -12.08 -31.29 -2.03
C ILE A 137 -11.27 -30.18 -1.35
N ILE A 138 -10.31 -29.64 -2.07
CA ILE A 138 -9.44 -28.55 -1.61
C ILE A 138 -9.47 -27.38 -2.60
N GLU A 139 -9.20 -26.19 -2.07
CA GLU A 139 -8.91 -25.02 -2.89
C GLU A 139 -7.40 -24.77 -2.86
N LEU A 140 -6.79 -24.69 -4.04
CA LEU A 140 -5.36 -24.36 -4.16
C LEU A 140 -5.12 -22.92 -3.71
N ASP A 141 -4.18 -22.74 -2.80
CA ASP A 141 -3.73 -21.40 -2.42
C ASP A 141 -2.93 -20.73 -3.53
N ILE A 142 -2.71 -19.42 -3.40
CA ILE A 142 -2.03 -18.60 -4.41
C ILE A 142 -0.64 -19.18 -4.72
N ARG A 143 0.11 -19.57 -3.68
CA ARG A 143 1.45 -20.16 -3.83
C ARG A 143 1.41 -21.45 -4.62
N SER A 144 0.47 -22.36 -4.33
CA SER A 144 0.33 -23.62 -5.06
C SER A 144 0.02 -23.37 -6.54
N LYS A 145 -0.80 -22.36 -6.85
CA LYS A 145 -1.09 -21.96 -8.24
C LYS A 145 0.17 -21.44 -8.95
N GLU A 146 0.96 -20.60 -8.30
CA GLU A 146 2.25 -20.10 -8.84
C GLU A 146 3.23 -21.24 -9.15
N LEU A 147 3.33 -22.22 -8.24
CA LEU A 147 4.19 -23.39 -8.44
C LEU A 147 3.74 -24.22 -9.65
N LEU A 148 2.43 -24.40 -9.83
CA LEU A 148 1.88 -25.08 -11.01
C LEU A 148 2.15 -24.31 -12.31
N HIS A 149 2.05 -22.97 -12.27
CA HIS A 149 2.40 -22.12 -13.41
C HIS A 149 3.89 -22.23 -13.78
N TRP A 150 4.79 -22.25 -12.79
CA TRP A 150 6.22 -22.47 -13.06
C TRP A 150 6.46 -23.76 -13.86
N TRP A 151 5.80 -24.85 -13.48
CA TRP A 151 5.90 -26.12 -14.23
C TRP A 151 5.38 -25.97 -15.67
N ILE A 152 4.28 -25.26 -15.87
CA ILE A 152 3.71 -25.03 -17.22
C ILE A 152 4.69 -24.26 -18.11
N ASP A 153 5.31 -23.21 -17.56
CA ASP A 153 6.11 -22.27 -18.33
C ASP A 153 7.55 -22.77 -18.57
N ASN A 154 8.10 -23.57 -17.65
CA ASN A 154 9.54 -23.90 -17.63
C ASN A 154 9.85 -25.33 -18.05
N ILE A 155 8.92 -26.28 -17.96
CA ILE A 155 9.24 -27.70 -18.19
C ILE A 155 9.68 -27.99 -19.63
N MET A 156 9.21 -27.21 -20.61
CA MET A 156 9.58 -27.39 -22.02
C MET A 156 11.08 -27.20 -22.24
N PHE A 157 11.67 -26.23 -21.53
CA PHE A 157 13.07 -25.83 -21.64
C PHE A 157 13.97 -26.44 -20.56
N SER A 158 13.39 -27.24 -19.65
CA SER A 158 14.10 -27.83 -18.52
C SER A 158 14.97 -29.02 -18.95
N TYR A 159 16.16 -29.08 -18.35
CA TYR A 159 17.12 -30.17 -18.47
C TYR A 159 17.95 -30.30 -17.19
N LYS A 160 18.67 -31.41 -17.04
CA LYS A 160 19.70 -31.62 -16.01
C LYS A 160 21.04 -31.93 -16.70
N SER A 161 22.09 -31.21 -16.34
CA SER A 161 23.45 -31.52 -16.82
C SER A 161 23.94 -32.80 -16.16
N MET A 162 24.50 -33.71 -16.96
CA MET A 162 25.15 -34.94 -16.50
C MET A 162 26.60 -34.70 -16.10
N THR A 163 27.20 -33.59 -16.56
CA THR A 163 28.55 -33.17 -16.16
C THR A 163 28.51 -32.00 -15.18
N ILE A 164 29.42 -32.05 -14.22
CA ILE A 164 29.76 -30.92 -13.34
C ILE A 164 31.08 -30.38 -13.88
N SER A 165 31.07 -29.19 -14.49
CA SER A 165 32.30 -28.54 -14.94
C SER A 165 33.21 -28.24 -13.75
N GLN A 166 34.50 -27.96 -13.97
CA GLN A 166 35.33 -27.43 -12.87
C GLN A 166 34.78 -26.05 -12.45
N PRO A 167 34.77 -25.71 -11.15
CA PRO A 167 34.27 -24.42 -10.71
C PRO A 167 35.22 -23.31 -11.17
N SER A 168 34.65 -22.27 -11.75
CA SER A 168 35.38 -21.06 -12.16
C SER A 168 35.70 -20.17 -10.97
N VAL A 169 34.85 -20.18 -9.94
CA VAL A 169 34.99 -19.32 -8.75
C VAL A 169 34.74 -20.12 -7.48
N ILE A 170 35.56 -19.87 -6.46
CA ILE A 170 35.45 -20.54 -5.15
C ILE A 170 35.09 -19.51 -4.07
N PHE A 171 34.05 -19.82 -3.31
CA PHE A 171 33.62 -19.05 -2.15
C PHE A 171 33.66 -19.89 -0.87
N TYR A 172 33.79 -19.21 0.25
CA TYR A 172 33.63 -19.75 1.60
C TYR A 172 32.64 -18.84 2.32
N SER A 173 31.73 -19.43 3.08
CA SER A 173 30.86 -18.71 4.00
C SER A 173 30.90 -19.35 5.37
N ASP A 174 30.77 -18.53 6.40
CA ASP A 174 30.74 -18.94 7.81
C ASP A 174 29.70 -18.09 8.56
N ALA A 175 29.01 -18.71 9.51
CA ALA A 175 28.07 -18.05 10.40
C ALA A 175 28.45 -18.25 11.87
N SER A 176 28.44 -17.16 12.62
CA SER A 176 28.56 -17.16 14.07
C SER A 176 27.22 -16.78 14.73
N LYS A 177 27.16 -16.78 16.06
CA LYS A 177 25.97 -16.26 16.77
C LYS A 177 25.82 -14.74 16.70
N THR A 178 26.84 -14.00 16.25
CA THR A 178 26.83 -12.52 16.21
C THR A 178 26.76 -11.96 14.79
N GLY A 179 27.26 -12.69 13.80
CA GLY A 179 27.27 -12.26 12.40
C GLY A 179 27.72 -13.34 11.43
N TRP A 180 27.93 -12.97 10.18
CA TRP A 180 28.43 -13.83 9.10
C TRP A 180 29.70 -13.27 8.48
N GLY A 181 30.47 -14.16 7.87
CA GLY A 181 31.61 -13.84 7.02
C GLY A 181 31.54 -14.59 5.69
N GLY A 182 31.94 -13.92 4.62
CA GLY A 182 32.08 -14.46 3.29
C GLY A 182 33.47 -14.18 2.73
N PHE A 183 34.03 -15.13 2.00
CA PHE A 183 35.32 -15.00 1.32
C PHE A 183 35.27 -15.58 -0.09
N ASN A 184 35.55 -14.75 -1.09
CA ASN A 184 35.78 -15.16 -2.45
C ASN A 184 37.28 -15.43 -2.65
N LYS A 185 37.66 -16.71 -2.69
CA LYS A 185 39.07 -17.14 -2.81
C LYS A 185 39.66 -16.81 -4.18
N THR A 186 38.85 -16.81 -5.24
CA THR A 186 39.35 -16.56 -6.61
C THR A 186 39.79 -15.10 -6.77
N TYR A 187 39.00 -14.16 -6.27
CA TYR A 187 39.31 -12.73 -6.37
C TYR A 187 39.89 -12.13 -5.09
N GLN A 188 40.12 -12.95 -4.05
CA GLN A 188 40.66 -12.52 -2.75
C GLN A 188 39.83 -11.41 -2.08
N LEU A 189 38.49 -11.49 -2.20
CA LEU A 189 37.57 -10.52 -1.62
C LEU A 189 36.90 -11.08 -0.37
N THR A 190 36.73 -10.25 0.67
CA THR A 190 36.01 -10.62 1.88
C THR A 190 34.85 -9.67 2.10
N ASP A 191 33.80 -10.16 2.75
CA ASP A 191 32.71 -9.34 3.26
C ASP A 191 32.14 -9.98 4.54
N ASN A 192 31.53 -9.17 5.39
CA ASN A 192 30.95 -9.62 6.64
C ASN A 192 29.87 -8.66 7.14
N GLY A 193 29.04 -9.14 8.06
CA GLY A 193 28.04 -8.30 8.70
C GLY A 193 27.47 -8.92 9.97
N PHE A 194 26.80 -8.08 10.75
CA PHE A 194 26.12 -8.52 11.97
C PHE A 194 24.69 -8.98 11.68
N TRP A 195 24.23 -9.94 12.46
CA TRP A 195 22.84 -10.34 12.47
C TRP A 195 21.97 -9.27 13.12
N THR A 196 20.75 -9.10 12.62
CA THR A 196 19.75 -8.30 13.32
C THR A 196 19.28 -8.99 14.61
N HIS A 197 18.65 -8.25 15.52
CA HIS A 197 18.18 -8.81 16.80
C HIS A 197 17.24 -10.02 16.63
N ASP A 198 16.41 -10.02 15.58
CA ASP A 198 15.52 -11.13 15.29
C ASP A 198 16.27 -12.33 14.67
N GLU A 199 17.32 -12.07 13.87
CA GLU A 199 18.11 -13.11 13.23
C GLU A 199 18.98 -13.89 14.21
N ILE A 200 19.53 -13.22 15.23
CA ILE A 200 20.33 -13.87 16.28
C ILE A 200 19.53 -14.99 16.99
N LEU A 201 18.20 -14.86 17.04
CA LEU A 201 17.29 -15.82 17.66
C LEU A 201 16.99 -17.04 16.78
N GLU A 202 17.34 -16.99 15.49
CA GLU A 202 17.10 -18.09 14.56
C GLU A 202 18.10 -19.23 14.77
N HIS A 203 17.72 -20.43 14.29
CA HIS A 203 18.55 -21.62 14.44
C HIS A 203 19.87 -21.48 13.68
N ILE A 204 20.96 -22.10 14.16
CA ILE A 204 22.28 -22.00 13.52
C ILE A 204 22.25 -22.42 12.04
N ASN A 205 21.58 -23.51 11.69
CA ASN A 205 21.39 -23.93 10.29
C ASN A 205 20.75 -22.86 9.39
N PHE A 206 19.86 -22.01 9.93
CA PHE A 206 19.28 -20.88 9.20
C PHE A 206 20.34 -19.79 8.98
N LEU A 207 21.12 -19.47 10.02
CA LEU A 207 22.19 -18.47 9.94
C LEU A 207 23.27 -18.87 8.93
N GLU A 208 23.60 -20.15 8.86
CA GLU A 208 24.55 -20.73 7.90
C GLU A 208 24.07 -20.60 6.46
N LEU A 209 22.82 -20.98 6.19
CA LEU A 209 22.19 -20.79 4.87
C LEU A 209 22.11 -19.32 4.49
N LYS A 210 21.86 -18.45 5.46
CA LYS A 210 21.82 -17.01 5.25
C LYS A 210 23.20 -16.41 4.99
N ALA A 211 24.23 -16.87 5.69
CA ALA A 211 25.62 -16.47 5.45
C ALA A 211 26.07 -16.86 4.04
N ALA A 212 25.74 -18.08 3.60
CA ALA A 212 25.93 -18.54 2.23
C ALA A 212 25.26 -17.61 1.21
N LEU A 213 23.98 -17.26 1.41
CA LEU A 213 23.24 -16.35 0.54
C LEU A 213 23.86 -14.96 0.49
N LEU A 214 24.16 -14.36 1.66
CA LEU A 214 24.72 -13.02 1.75
C LEU A 214 26.12 -12.95 1.12
N THR A 215 26.93 -13.99 1.29
CA THR A 215 28.23 -14.12 0.63
C THR A 215 28.10 -14.09 -0.89
N LEU A 216 27.16 -14.87 -1.46
CA LEU A 216 26.92 -14.87 -2.90
C LEU A 216 26.36 -13.52 -3.38
N GLN A 217 25.46 -12.90 -2.61
CA GLN A 217 24.86 -11.61 -2.95
C GLN A 217 25.85 -10.45 -2.87
N SER A 218 26.81 -10.48 -1.95
CA SER A 218 27.74 -9.37 -1.79
C SER A 218 29.00 -9.55 -2.64
N LEU A 219 29.58 -10.75 -2.65
CA LEU A 219 30.84 -11.04 -3.32
C LEU A 219 30.67 -11.68 -4.72
N GLY A 220 29.46 -12.14 -5.06
CA GLY A 220 29.14 -12.78 -6.34
C GLY A 220 28.22 -11.98 -7.26
N HIS A 221 27.80 -10.77 -6.86
CA HIS A 221 26.77 -10.00 -7.59
C HIS A 221 27.09 -9.63 -9.04
N MET A 222 28.36 -9.67 -9.45
CA MET A 222 28.78 -9.39 -10.84
C MET A 222 28.97 -10.67 -11.67
N LEU A 223 28.89 -11.84 -11.04
CA LEU A 223 29.08 -13.13 -11.71
C LEU A 223 27.78 -13.54 -12.41
N HIS A 224 27.89 -13.86 -13.69
CA HIS A 224 26.82 -14.38 -14.53
C HIS A 224 27.34 -15.63 -15.25
N ASP A 225 26.45 -16.61 -15.47
CA ASP A 225 26.76 -17.87 -16.17
C ASP A 225 28.05 -18.56 -15.69
N THR A 226 28.35 -18.42 -14.40
CA THR A 226 29.62 -18.86 -13.80
C THR A 226 29.37 -20.07 -12.90
N HIS A 227 30.19 -21.11 -13.03
CA HIS A 227 30.14 -22.24 -12.11
C HIS A 227 30.86 -21.89 -10.80
N ILE A 228 30.07 -21.83 -9.72
CA ILE A 228 30.54 -21.46 -8.38
C ILE A 228 30.64 -22.71 -7.50
N ARG A 229 31.76 -22.87 -6.80
CA ARG A 229 31.90 -23.81 -5.66
C ARG A 229 31.88 -23.02 -4.37
N LEU A 230 30.80 -23.19 -3.59
CA LEU A 230 30.65 -22.60 -2.27
C LEU A 230 30.97 -23.64 -1.19
N TYR A 231 31.91 -23.33 -0.30
CA TYR A 231 32.21 -24.10 0.90
C TYR A 231 31.41 -23.53 2.09
N VAL A 232 30.68 -24.41 2.75
CA VAL A 232 29.94 -24.15 3.99
C VAL A 232 30.33 -25.25 4.96
N ASP A 233 30.67 -24.91 6.19
CA ASP A 233 31.15 -25.84 7.23
C ASP A 233 30.00 -26.59 7.92
N ASN A 234 28.77 -26.06 7.84
CA ASN A 234 27.57 -26.73 8.33
C ASN A 234 27.03 -27.77 7.32
N THR A 235 27.18 -29.05 7.67
CA THR A 235 26.72 -30.20 6.86
C THR A 235 25.20 -30.23 6.64
N VAL A 236 24.41 -29.69 7.58
CA VAL A 236 22.94 -29.58 7.42
C VAL A 236 22.60 -28.52 6.39
N ALA A 237 23.24 -27.36 6.42
CA ALA A 237 23.07 -26.31 5.41
C ALA A 237 23.46 -26.81 4.00
N VAL A 238 24.59 -27.52 3.89
CA VAL A 238 25.02 -28.17 2.65
C VAL A 238 23.96 -29.17 2.15
N SER A 239 23.43 -30.01 3.04
CA SER A 239 22.36 -30.95 2.71
C SER A 239 21.08 -30.25 2.23
N TYR A 240 20.70 -29.12 2.84
CA TYR A 240 19.57 -28.31 2.40
C TYR A 240 19.77 -27.74 1.00
N ILE A 241 20.97 -27.23 0.68
CA ILE A 241 21.28 -26.70 -0.66
C ILE A 241 21.25 -27.82 -1.70
N HIS A 242 21.95 -28.93 -1.45
CA HIS A 242 22.02 -30.05 -2.39
C HIS A 242 20.66 -30.70 -2.66
N ASN A 243 19.82 -30.80 -1.64
CA ASN A 243 18.52 -31.43 -1.76
C ASN A 243 17.41 -30.44 -2.12
N PHE A 244 17.73 -29.15 -2.34
CA PHE A 244 16.73 -28.11 -2.61
C PHE A 244 15.66 -28.01 -1.49
N GLY A 245 16.11 -28.05 -0.24
CA GLY A 245 15.33 -27.94 0.99
C GLY A 245 15.10 -29.27 1.73
N GLY A 246 14.67 -29.17 3.00
CA GLY A 246 14.62 -30.28 3.95
C GLY A 246 13.28 -31.01 4.03
N ARG A 247 13.23 -32.15 4.74
CA ARG A 247 11.97 -32.79 5.16
C ARG A 247 11.87 -32.73 6.69
N LYS A 248 10.76 -32.16 7.17
CA LYS A 248 10.33 -31.97 8.57
C LYS A 248 11.06 -30.87 9.37
N ASP A 249 10.21 -30.10 10.06
CA ASP A 249 10.42 -29.27 11.25
C ASP A 249 11.35 -28.03 11.22
N ASN A 250 12.09 -27.76 10.13
CA ASN A 250 12.89 -26.53 10.00
C ASN A 250 12.31 -25.56 8.96
N VAL A 251 11.06 -25.14 9.19
CA VAL A 251 10.27 -24.28 8.29
C VAL A 251 11.01 -23.00 7.92
N THR A 252 11.81 -22.43 8.82
CA THR A 252 12.51 -21.17 8.58
C THR A 252 13.71 -21.32 7.63
N ALA A 253 14.50 -22.39 7.79
CA ALA A 253 15.64 -22.70 6.91
C ALA A 253 15.18 -23.09 5.50
N ASP A 254 14.10 -23.89 5.42
CA ASP A 254 13.43 -24.22 4.16
C ASP A 254 12.86 -22.95 3.48
N LYS A 255 12.20 -22.09 4.28
CA LYS A 255 11.70 -20.79 3.83
C LYS A 255 12.81 -19.86 3.35
N LEU A 256 14.03 -19.86 3.92
CA LEU A 256 15.18 -19.08 3.42
C LEU A 256 15.70 -19.61 2.08
N SER A 257 15.83 -20.94 1.95
CA SER A 257 16.27 -21.56 0.69
C SER A 257 15.27 -21.33 -0.47
N ARG A 258 14.05 -20.87 -0.14
CA ARG A 258 12.91 -20.67 -1.05
C ARG A 258 12.25 -19.28 -0.93
N LYS A 259 12.87 -18.31 -0.24
CA LYS A 259 12.24 -17.00 0.02
C LYS A 259 12.42 -16.10 -1.20
N LEU A 260 11.33 -15.87 -1.95
CA LEU A 260 11.09 -14.53 -2.48
C LEU A 260 11.01 -13.61 -1.25
N ASN A 261 11.96 -12.69 -1.15
CA ASN A 261 12.14 -11.89 0.04
C ASN A 261 10.89 -11.01 0.23
N GLU A 262 9.98 -11.36 1.16
CA GLU A 262 8.79 -10.55 1.49
C GLU A 262 9.17 -9.08 1.80
N ASP A 263 10.40 -8.83 2.24
CA ASP A 263 10.92 -7.49 2.50
C ASP A 263 11.22 -6.69 1.21
N MET A 264 11.36 -7.36 0.07
CA MET A 264 11.50 -6.74 -1.26
C MET A 264 10.13 -6.47 -1.92
N GLU A 265 9.05 -7.04 -1.39
CA GLU A 265 7.71 -6.94 -1.98
C GLU A 265 6.88 -5.78 -1.41
N TRP A 266 7.43 -4.99 -0.46
CA TRP A 266 6.75 -3.81 0.03
C TRP A 266 6.58 -2.77 -1.07
N MET A 267 5.41 -2.15 -1.12
CA MET A 267 5.10 -1.04 -2.03
C MET A 267 4.43 0.11 -1.27
N LEU A 268 4.50 1.32 -1.81
CA LEU A 268 3.65 2.40 -1.33
C LEU A 268 2.17 2.04 -1.52
N LYS A 269 1.33 2.46 -0.57
CA LYS A 269 -0.13 2.41 -0.72
C LYS A 269 -0.54 3.11 -2.03
N PRO A 270 -1.51 2.55 -2.79
CA PRO A 270 -1.97 3.16 -4.03
C PRO A 270 -2.33 4.64 -3.88
N GLU A 271 -3.03 5.01 -2.81
CA GLU A 271 -3.40 6.41 -2.56
C GLU A 271 -2.20 7.34 -2.32
N VAL A 272 -1.11 6.82 -1.74
CA VAL A 272 0.13 7.59 -1.51
C VAL A 272 0.91 7.72 -2.82
N PHE A 273 0.96 6.66 -3.61
CA PHE A 273 1.64 6.66 -4.91
C PHE A 273 0.97 7.63 -5.91
N GLU A 274 -0.36 7.68 -5.95
CA GLU A 274 -1.11 8.65 -6.76
C GLU A 274 -0.77 10.10 -6.39
N ILE A 275 -0.66 10.42 -5.10
CA ILE A 275 -0.23 11.75 -4.64
C ILE A 275 1.19 12.06 -5.12
N VAL A 276 2.11 11.08 -5.03
CA VAL A 276 3.50 11.26 -5.49
C VAL A 276 3.52 11.66 -6.96
N GLU A 277 2.75 11.01 -7.83
CA GLU A 277 2.66 11.38 -9.24
C GLU A 277 2.04 12.76 -9.48
N GLN A 278 1.03 13.14 -8.70
CA GLN A 278 0.43 14.47 -8.81
C GLN A 278 1.42 15.58 -8.44
N VAL A 279 2.27 15.35 -7.42
CA VAL A 279 3.23 16.34 -6.92
C VAL A 279 4.48 16.43 -7.80
N PHE A 280 5.00 15.30 -8.25
CA PHE A 280 6.29 15.24 -8.94
C PHE A 280 6.19 15.01 -10.45
N GLY A 281 5.00 14.76 -10.96
CA GLY A 281 4.74 14.47 -12.36
C GLY A 281 4.67 12.97 -12.66
N LYS A 282 4.25 12.67 -13.89
CA LYS A 282 3.99 11.30 -14.36
C LYS A 282 5.26 10.46 -14.36
N ILE A 283 5.20 9.31 -13.68
CA ILE A 283 6.26 8.31 -13.64
C ILE A 283 6.11 7.40 -14.87
N THR A 284 7.20 7.08 -15.55
CA THR A 284 7.17 6.22 -16.75
C THR A 284 7.66 4.81 -16.50
N VAL A 285 8.65 4.61 -15.61
CA VAL A 285 9.25 3.30 -15.33
C VAL A 285 9.38 3.09 -13.83
N ASP A 286 9.03 1.88 -13.36
CA ASP A 286 9.20 1.43 -11.99
C ASP A 286 10.42 0.50 -11.86
N LEU A 287 11.42 0.90 -11.08
CA LEU A 287 12.64 0.13 -10.89
C LEU A 287 12.62 -0.60 -9.55
N PHE A 288 13.23 -1.79 -9.53
CA PHE A 288 13.32 -2.68 -8.37
C PHE A 288 11.96 -3.27 -7.97
N ALA A 289 11.06 -3.47 -8.93
CA ALA A 289 9.71 -3.98 -8.71
C ALA A 289 9.53 -5.40 -9.26
N SER A 290 8.70 -6.20 -8.61
CA SER A 290 8.22 -7.49 -9.09
C SER A 290 6.88 -7.34 -9.83
N GLY A 291 6.43 -8.39 -10.51
CA GLY A 291 5.07 -8.46 -11.03
C GLY A 291 3.96 -8.25 -9.98
N PHE A 292 4.26 -8.42 -8.69
CA PHE A 292 3.32 -8.28 -7.58
C PHE A 292 3.25 -6.88 -7.00
N ASN A 293 4.39 -6.19 -6.89
CA ASN A 293 4.48 -4.90 -6.20
C ASN A 293 4.65 -3.70 -7.17
N LYS A 294 4.72 -3.96 -8.48
CA LYS A 294 4.81 -2.92 -9.51
C LYS A 294 3.69 -1.88 -9.39
N GLN A 295 4.09 -0.63 -9.48
CA GLN A 295 3.22 0.54 -9.55
C GLN A 295 3.03 1.01 -11.01
N LYS A 296 3.83 0.49 -11.95
CA LYS A 296 3.75 0.80 -13.38
C LYS A 296 3.78 -0.46 -14.26
N GLN A 297 3.18 -0.32 -15.44
CA GLN A 297 3.20 -1.37 -16.47
C GLN A 297 4.61 -1.61 -17.01
N ARG A 298 5.40 -0.54 -17.16
CA ARG A 298 6.82 -0.59 -17.51
C ARG A 298 7.63 -0.68 -16.22
N TYR A 299 8.19 -1.85 -15.93
CA TYR A 299 8.97 -2.07 -14.71
C TYR A 299 10.18 -2.97 -14.94
N VAL A 300 11.17 -2.87 -14.04
CA VAL A 300 12.41 -3.66 -14.07
C VAL A 300 12.50 -4.48 -12.79
N SER A 301 12.60 -5.80 -12.96
CA SER A 301 12.56 -6.75 -11.86
C SER A 301 13.92 -7.16 -11.35
N PHE A 302 14.01 -7.45 -10.05
CA PHE A 302 15.24 -7.96 -9.45
C PHE A 302 15.55 -9.41 -9.88
N LEU A 303 14.49 -10.21 -10.10
CA LEU A 303 14.57 -11.59 -10.59
C LEU A 303 13.96 -11.71 -11.99
N PRO A 304 14.26 -12.77 -12.75
CA PRO A 304 13.59 -13.04 -14.01
C PRO A 304 12.05 -13.00 -13.88
N ASP A 305 11.41 -12.08 -14.60
CA ASP A 305 9.96 -11.91 -14.69
C ASP A 305 9.58 -11.70 -16.16
N LEU A 306 8.66 -12.53 -16.67
CA LEU A 306 8.22 -12.54 -18.07
C LEU A 306 7.58 -11.20 -18.50
N ASN A 307 7.00 -10.44 -17.57
CA ASN A 307 6.32 -9.18 -17.86
C ASN A 307 7.20 -7.95 -17.55
N ALA A 308 8.39 -8.14 -16.99
CA ALA A 308 9.32 -7.05 -16.76
C ALA A 308 10.04 -6.65 -18.06
N MET A 309 10.36 -5.36 -18.17
CA MET A 309 11.10 -4.84 -19.32
C MET A 309 12.56 -5.29 -19.35
N ALA A 310 13.12 -5.57 -18.18
CA ALA A 310 14.49 -6.03 -18.00
C ALA A 310 14.61 -6.74 -16.65
N ILE A 311 15.71 -7.48 -16.50
CA ILE A 311 16.11 -8.14 -15.27
C ILE A 311 17.32 -7.39 -14.74
N ASP A 312 17.29 -7.07 -13.45
CA ASP A 312 18.24 -6.22 -12.73
C ASP A 312 18.26 -4.75 -13.20
N ALA A 313 17.86 -3.86 -12.29
CA ALA A 313 17.88 -2.43 -12.54
C ALA A 313 19.30 -1.88 -12.71
N PHE A 314 20.35 -2.57 -12.26
CA PHE A 314 21.73 -2.11 -12.42
C PHE A 314 22.34 -2.37 -13.80
N THR A 315 21.90 -3.44 -14.48
CA THR A 315 22.33 -3.78 -15.85
C THR A 315 21.50 -3.04 -16.89
N PHE A 316 20.27 -2.67 -16.56
CA PHE A 316 19.42 -1.84 -17.42
C PHE A 316 19.96 -0.41 -17.56
N SER A 317 19.97 0.12 -18.78
CA SER A 317 20.44 1.50 -19.07
C SER A 317 19.36 2.52 -18.71
N TRP A 318 19.64 3.43 -17.77
CA TRP A 318 18.67 4.45 -17.35
C TRP A 318 18.72 5.66 -18.30
N THR A 319 17.86 5.66 -19.32
CA THR A 319 17.73 6.74 -20.31
C THR A 319 17.30 8.07 -19.68
N SER A 320 17.67 9.19 -20.31
CA SER A 320 17.30 10.54 -19.88
C SER A 320 15.87 10.97 -20.24
N SER A 321 15.19 10.21 -21.10
CA SER A 321 13.81 10.47 -21.55
C SER A 321 12.74 9.95 -20.58
N ASP A 322 13.09 8.93 -19.77
CA ASP A 322 12.19 8.34 -18.79
C ASP A 322 12.27 9.06 -17.42
N VAL A 323 11.19 8.93 -16.63
CA VAL A 323 11.11 9.36 -15.23
C VAL A 323 10.94 8.11 -14.38
N TYR A 324 11.94 7.82 -13.56
CA TYR A 324 12.00 6.58 -12.78
C TYR A 324 11.38 6.74 -11.40
N TYR A 325 10.55 5.79 -11.01
CA TYR A 325 10.24 5.53 -9.61
C TYR A 325 11.17 4.43 -9.11
N ILE A 326 11.80 4.65 -7.96
CA ILE A 326 12.82 3.76 -7.42
C ILE A 326 12.51 3.49 -5.95
N PHE A 327 12.18 2.24 -5.65
CA PHE A 327 12.00 1.78 -4.28
C PHE A 327 12.81 0.50 -4.04
N PRO A 328 14.15 0.63 -3.90
CA PRO A 328 15.03 -0.52 -3.78
C PRO A 328 15.08 -1.01 -2.33
N PRO A 329 15.58 -2.23 -2.10
CA PRO A 329 16.14 -2.59 -0.79
C PRO A 329 17.08 -1.49 -0.28
N PHE A 330 16.89 -1.03 0.96
CA PHE A 330 17.58 0.17 1.46
C PHE A 330 19.11 0.04 1.49
N SER A 331 19.64 -1.19 1.59
CA SER A 331 21.08 -1.47 1.49
C SER A 331 21.68 -1.13 0.12
N LEU A 332 20.85 -1.03 -0.93
CA LEU A 332 21.28 -0.76 -2.30
C LEU A 332 21.23 0.73 -2.67
N LEU A 333 20.72 1.60 -1.78
CA LEU A 333 20.55 3.04 -2.08
C LEU A 333 21.86 3.72 -2.48
N GLY A 334 23.00 3.32 -1.91
CA GLY A 334 24.31 3.82 -2.32
C GLY A 334 24.64 3.50 -3.80
N LYS A 335 24.45 2.25 -4.21
CA LYS A 335 24.66 1.81 -5.61
C LYS A 335 23.66 2.48 -6.56
N VAL A 336 22.41 2.65 -6.15
CA VAL A 336 21.37 3.35 -6.92
C VAL A 336 21.78 4.79 -7.21
N LEU A 337 22.28 5.52 -6.21
CA LEU A 337 22.74 6.90 -6.40
C LEU A 337 23.97 6.96 -7.31
N GLN A 338 24.90 6.02 -7.19
CA GLN A 338 26.06 5.92 -8.08
C GLN A 338 25.61 5.71 -9.52
N LYS A 339 24.70 4.76 -9.77
CA LYS A 339 24.17 4.49 -11.11
C LYS A 339 23.39 5.68 -11.68
N LEU A 340 22.56 6.33 -10.87
CA LEU A 340 21.85 7.55 -11.26
C LEU A 340 22.79 8.65 -11.77
N ILE A 341 23.93 8.84 -11.11
CA ILE A 341 24.96 9.81 -11.52
C ILE A 341 25.66 9.35 -12.79
N THR A 342 26.09 8.08 -12.84
CA THR A 342 26.80 7.51 -14.01
C THR A 342 25.96 7.58 -15.28
N ASP A 343 24.68 7.20 -15.21
CA ASP A 343 23.76 7.19 -16.35
C ASP A 343 23.20 8.60 -16.66
N LYS A 344 23.58 9.62 -15.88
CA LYS A 344 23.14 11.03 -16.02
C LYS A 344 21.62 11.15 -16.10
N VAL A 345 20.91 10.42 -15.24
CA VAL A 345 19.43 10.40 -15.26
C VAL A 345 18.86 11.80 -15.04
N ASN A 346 17.88 12.15 -15.87
CA ASN A 346 17.32 13.49 -15.93
C ASN A 346 16.38 13.81 -14.75
N LYS A 347 15.62 12.80 -14.29
CA LYS A 347 14.71 12.88 -13.13
C LYS A 347 14.40 11.47 -12.62
N ALA A 348 14.51 11.26 -11.31
CA ALA A 348 14.02 10.05 -10.64
C ALA A 348 13.41 10.38 -9.26
N LEU A 349 12.46 9.57 -8.81
CA LEU A 349 11.82 9.65 -7.51
C LEU A 349 12.24 8.46 -6.67
N ILE A 350 13.03 8.71 -5.64
CA ILE A 350 13.55 7.69 -4.73
C ILE A 350 12.73 7.71 -3.44
N VAL A 351 12.21 6.55 -3.04
CA VAL A 351 11.70 6.32 -1.69
C VAL A 351 12.85 5.86 -0.81
N ALA A 352 13.16 6.60 0.26
CA ALA A 352 14.26 6.28 1.16
C ALA A 352 13.90 6.54 2.63
N PRO A 353 14.49 5.78 3.58
CA PRO A 353 14.29 6.01 5.00
C PRO A 353 15.07 7.25 5.46
N ILE A 354 14.57 7.93 6.50
CA ILE A 354 15.25 9.08 7.09
C ILE A 354 16.32 8.59 8.08
N TRP A 355 17.40 8.00 7.54
CA TRP A 355 18.51 7.46 8.30
C TRP A 355 19.75 8.33 8.12
N THR A 356 19.87 9.36 8.93
CA THR A 356 20.90 10.40 8.81
C THR A 356 22.34 9.92 8.99
N THR A 357 22.53 8.79 9.68
CA THR A 357 23.83 8.18 9.93
C THR A 357 24.35 7.34 8.75
N GLN A 358 23.53 7.11 7.73
CA GLN A 358 23.91 6.28 6.58
C GLN A 358 24.73 7.08 5.57
N VAL A 359 25.80 6.45 5.05
CA VAL A 359 26.75 7.09 4.11
C VAL A 359 26.08 7.60 2.83
N TRP A 360 25.02 6.92 2.37
CA TRP A 360 24.28 7.31 1.16
C TRP A 360 23.33 8.49 1.39
N PHE A 361 22.90 8.77 2.62
CA PHE A 361 21.91 9.81 2.91
C PHE A 361 22.41 11.23 2.55
N PRO A 362 23.68 11.60 2.86
CA PRO A 362 24.26 12.84 2.33
C PRO A 362 24.29 12.96 0.83
N ILE A 363 24.58 11.86 0.15
CA ILE A 363 24.67 11.82 -1.32
C ILE A 363 23.27 12.01 -1.91
N LEU A 364 22.25 11.36 -1.33
CA LEU A 364 20.85 11.51 -1.73
C LEU A 364 20.40 12.98 -1.68
N LEU A 365 20.67 13.66 -0.56
CA LEU A 365 20.34 15.08 -0.41
C LEU A 365 21.13 15.96 -1.38
N GLN A 366 22.40 15.63 -1.65
CA GLN A 366 23.21 16.34 -2.63
C GLN A 366 22.70 16.19 -4.06
N GLN A 367 22.03 15.09 -4.41
CA GLN A 367 21.45 14.85 -5.74
C GLN A 367 19.98 15.29 -5.85
N THR A 368 19.39 15.80 -4.77
CA THR A 368 18.00 16.28 -4.77
C THR A 368 17.88 17.53 -5.64
N CYS A 369 16.91 17.52 -6.56
CA CYS A 369 16.67 18.60 -7.54
C CYS A 369 15.27 19.23 -7.43
N GLN A 370 14.46 18.79 -6.47
CA GLN A 370 13.18 19.39 -6.12
C GLN A 370 12.92 19.12 -4.63
N GLN A 371 12.09 19.97 -4.00
CA GLN A 371 11.71 19.90 -2.60
C GLN A 371 11.29 18.47 -2.15
N PRO A 372 11.98 17.82 -1.19
CA PRO A 372 11.61 16.50 -0.69
C PRO A 372 10.46 16.58 0.33
N TYR A 373 9.69 15.49 0.45
CA TYR A 373 8.54 15.40 1.35
C TYR A 373 8.62 14.17 2.26
N LEU A 374 8.11 14.31 3.48
CA LEU A 374 7.90 13.17 4.39
C LEU A 374 6.63 12.42 4.00
N LEU A 375 6.76 11.10 3.88
CA LEU A 375 5.61 10.23 3.68
C LEU A 375 4.87 10.03 5.01
N PRO A 376 3.53 9.81 4.97
CA PRO A 376 2.77 9.45 6.16
C PRO A 376 3.35 8.22 6.87
N GLN A 377 3.15 8.11 8.19
CA GLN A 377 3.47 6.86 8.87
C GLN A 377 2.63 5.71 8.30
N LYS A 378 3.22 4.51 8.23
CA LYS A 378 2.55 3.29 7.70
C LYS A 378 2.06 3.48 6.25
N SER A 379 2.90 4.11 5.41
CA SER A 379 2.65 4.29 3.97
C SER A 379 2.90 3.04 3.13
N LEU A 380 3.42 1.97 3.73
CA LEU A 380 3.73 0.72 3.03
C LEU A 380 2.63 -0.32 3.20
N VAL A 381 2.41 -1.10 2.15
CA VAL A 381 1.57 -2.30 2.14
C VAL A 381 2.30 -3.42 1.40
N LEU A 382 1.91 -4.65 1.72
CA LEU A 382 2.41 -5.84 1.03
C LEU A 382 1.31 -6.34 0.06
N PRO A 383 1.62 -6.60 -1.22
CA PRO A 383 0.66 -7.12 -2.19
C PRO A 383 -0.11 -8.33 -1.64
N GLY A 384 -1.44 -8.30 -1.76
CA GLY A 384 -2.31 -9.36 -1.24
C GLY A 384 -2.46 -9.42 0.29
N LYS A 385 -1.76 -8.59 1.08
CA LYS A 385 -1.82 -8.54 2.55
C LYS A 385 -1.91 -7.10 3.08
N LEU A 386 -2.97 -6.40 2.69
CA LEU A 386 -3.17 -4.96 2.98
C LEU A 386 -3.17 -4.57 4.47
N GLN A 387 -3.45 -5.51 5.39
CA GLN A 387 -3.47 -5.25 6.84
C GLN A 387 -2.12 -5.53 7.53
N LYS A 388 -1.15 -6.13 6.84
CA LYS A 388 0.15 -6.45 7.43
C LYS A 388 0.97 -5.17 7.59
N LEU A 389 1.39 -4.88 8.81
CA LEU A 389 2.27 -3.76 9.11
C LEU A 389 3.73 -4.12 8.78
N HIS A 390 4.49 -3.12 8.33
CA HIS A 390 5.93 -3.27 8.12
C HIS A 390 6.63 -3.66 9.45
N PRO A 391 7.63 -4.58 9.44
CA PRO A 391 8.31 -5.03 10.66
C PRO A 391 8.93 -3.88 11.46
N GLU A 392 9.56 -2.94 10.76
CA GLU A 392 10.15 -1.74 11.37
C GLU A 392 9.04 -0.76 11.81
N LYS A 393 8.75 -0.74 13.11
CA LYS A 393 7.63 0.01 13.71
C LYS A 393 7.82 1.53 13.62
N ASN A 394 9.07 1.99 13.59
CA ASN A 394 9.43 3.42 13.57
C ASN A 394 9.95 3.87 12.20
N LEU A 395 9.65 3.12 11.14
CA LEU A 395 10.10 3.45 9.79
C LEU A 395 9.47 4.77 9.31
N GLN A 396 10.30 5.81 9.23
CA GLN A 396 9.95 7.08 8.61
C GLN A 396 10.58 7.15 7.22
N LEU A 397 9.73 7.32 6.21
CA LEU A 397 10.16 7.41 4.80
C LEU A 397 10.01 8.83 4.28
N GLY A 398 10.88 9.19 3.34
CA GLY A 398 10.76 10.38 2.50
C GLY A 398 10.72 9.99 1.03
N ILE A 399 10.14 10.88 0.22
CA ILE A 399 10.22 10.83 -1.23
C ILE A 399 11.14 11.95 -1.72
N PHE A 400 12.14 11.59 -2.51
CA PHE A 400 13.20 12.49 -2.95
C PHE A 400 13.23 12.52 -4.47
N CYS A 401 13.02 13.70 -5.04
CA CYS A 401 13.21 13.92 -6.46
C CYS A 401 14.67 14.27 -6.73
N VAL A 402 15.35 13.42 -7.47
CA VAL A 402 16.80 13.46 -7.71
C VAL A 402 17.14 13.48 -9.19
N SER A 403 18.35 13.95 -9.50
CA SER A 403 18.88 14.03 -10.88
C SER A 403 20.37 13.72 -10.88
N GLY A 404 20.83 12.91 -11.83
CA GLY A 404 22.25 12.70 -12.10
C GLY A 404 22.87 13.87 -12.89
N ASN A 405 22.04 14.75 -13.46
CA ASN A 405 22.50 15.97 -14.09
C ASN A 405 22.78 17.08 -13.06
N ILE A 406 24.06 17.43 -12.93
CA ILE A 406 24.58 18.41 -11.96
C ILE A 406 23.98 19.81 -12.18
N SER A 407 23.63 20.20 -13.41
CA SER A 407 23.09 21.55 -13.67
C SER A 407 21.73 21.76 -12.99
N LYS A 408 20.83 20.78 -13.08
CA LYS A 408 19.52 20.81 -12.41
C LYS A 408 19.62 20.83 -10.90
N VAL A 409 20.53 20.03 -10.37
CA VAL A 409 20.80 19.98 -8.92
C VAL A 409 21.29 21.36 -8.44
N LYS A 410 22.21 21.99 -9.18
CA LYS A 410 22.69 23.35 -8.87
C LYS A 410 21.58 24.39 -8.96
N GLU A 411 20.73 24.33 -9.98
CA GLU A 411 19.57 25.22 -10.14
C GLU A 411 18.62 25.13 -8.95
N PHE A 412 18.31 23.93 -8.47
CA PHE A 412 17.52 23.78 -7.25
C PHE A 412 18.25 24.33 -6.02
N GLN A 413 19.56 24.05 -5.88
CA GLN A 413 20.35 24.53 -4.75
C GLN A 413 20.47 26.06 -4.67
N THR A 414 20.46 26.78 -5.80
CA THR A 414 20.47 28.25 -5.77
C THR A 414 19.16 28.84 -5.26
N MET A 415 18.04 28.16 -5.49
CA MET A 415 16.71 28.55 -4.98
C MET A 415 16.56 28.31 -3.47
N LEU A 416 17.41 27.49 -2.86
CA LEU A 416 17.35 27.19 -1.43
C LEU A 416 17.88 28.34 -0.55
N PRO A 417 17.30 28.53 0.64
CA PRO A 417 17.79 29.51 1.60
C PRO A 417 19.20 29.16 2.08
N THR A 418 20.04 30.19 2.20
CA THR A 418 21.40 30.08 2.73
C THR A 418 21.34 29.83 4.23
N SER A 419 22.12 28.88 4.73
CA SER A 419 22.21 28.62 6.18
C SER A 419 23.00 29.72 6.86
N PHE A 420 22.43 30.40 7.86
CA PHE A 420 23.14 31.43 8.65
C PHE A 420 23.82 30.80 9.88
N TYR A 421 25.04 31.26 10.17
CA TYR A 421 25.81 30.97 11.39
C TYR A 421 26.04 32.28 12.15
N ASN A 422 26.11 32.23 13.49
CA ASN A 422 26.57 33.36 14.29
C ASN A 422 28.11 33.43 14.27
N HIS A 423 28.68 34.64 14.33
CA HIS A 423 30.14 34.82 14.41
C HIS A 423 30.70 34.17 15.69
N GLY A 424 31.48 33.10 15.53
CA GLY A 424 32.17 32.41 16.63
C GLY A 424 32.17 30.88 16.51
N ASP A 425 31.29 30.30 15.69
CA ASP A 425 31.20 28.84 15.55
C ASP A 425 32.17 28.30 14.48
N LEU A 426 32.86 27.19 14.79
CA LEU A 426 33.80 26.50 13.89
C LEU A 426 33.08 26.01 12.62
N VAL A 427 33.61 26.38 11.45
CA VAL A 427 33.11 25.94 10.15
C VAL A 427 33.36 24.44 9.98
N HIS A 428 32.31 23.63 10.06
CA HIS A 428 32.39 22.20 9.77
C HIS A 428 32.24 21.94 8.28
N HIS A 429 33.30 21.44 7.64
CA HIS A 429 33.36 21.19 6.19
C HIS A 429 32.57 19.97 5.72
N ASN A 430 32.27 19.02 6.60
CA ASN A 430 31.45 17.85 6.34
C ASN A 430 30.65 17.56 7.61
N ASN A 431 29.33 17.76 7.61
CA ASN A 431 28.36 16.90 8.31
C ASN A 431 26.93 17.45 8.21
N ILE A 432 26.00 16.52 8.02
CA ILE A 432 24.55 16.75 8.03
C ILE A 432 24.11 16.71 9.48
N ASN A 433 24.08 17.87 10.12
CA ASN A 433 23.48 18.00 11.44
C ASN A 433 22.10 18.64 11.33
N HIS A 434 21.17 18.19 12.17
CA HIS A 434 19.86 18.80 12.30
C HIS A 434 19.97 20.24 12.80
N ILE A 435 19.42 21.18 12.04
CA ILE A 435 19.34 22.59 12.48
C ILE A 435 18.16 22.80 13.43
N SER A 436 17.10 21.97 13.35
CA SER A 436 15.89 22.14 14.16
C SER A 436 15.63 20.96 15.10
N ARG A 437 15.04 21.25 16.27
CA ARG A 437 14.58 20.27 17.26
C ARG A 437 13.54 19.27 16.71
N ASN A 438 12.98 19.54 15.53
CA ASN A 438 11.88 18.76 14.94
C ASN A 438 12.37 17.68 13.97
N GLY A 439 13.66 17.64 13.62
CA GLY A 439 14.19 16.56 12.81
C GLY A 439 13.93 16.66 11.29
N ASN A 440 13.63 17.84 10.74
CA ASN A 440 13.25 18.00 9.33
C ASN A 440 14.17 18.88 8.48
N TYR A 441 15.15 19.57 9.07
CA TYR A 441 16.06 20.45 8.31
C TYR A 441 17.45 19.82 8.21
N PHE A 442 18.01 19.85 7.00
CA PHE A 442 19.31 19.29 6.64
C PHE A 442 20.15 20.33 5.88
N GLN A 443 21.46 20.31 6.10
CA GLN A 443 22.38 21.20 5.41
C GLN A 443 23.12 20.48 4.29
N VAL A 444 23.17 21.10 3.12
CA VAL A 444 23.92 20.62 1.96
C VAL A 444 24.69 21.79 1.35
N LYS A 445 26.02 21.75 1.39
CA LYS A 445 26.89 22.78 0.76
C LYS A 445 26.52 24.23 1.13
N GLY A 446 26.19 24.48 2.40
CA GLY A 446 25.78 25.81 2.90
C GLY A 446 24.34 26.23 2.56
N LYS A 447 23.54 25.33 1.97
CA LYS A 447 22.10 25.50 1.71
C LYS A 447 21.27 24.63 2.65
N SER A 448 20.11 25.13 3.04
CA SER A 448 19.17 24.41 3.92
C SER A 448 18.08 23.72 3.09
N ILE A 449 17.97 22.39 3.21
CA ILE A 449 16.90 21.57 2.66
C ILE A 449 15.98 21.16 3.81
N CYS A 450 14.71 21.56 3.74
CA CYS A 450 13.68 21.03 4.64
C CYS A 450 13.11 19.76 4.04
N LEU A 451 12.74 18.77 4.86
CA LEU A 451 11.80 17.72 4.49
C LEU A 451 10.43 18.17 4.98
N ILE A 452 9.64 18.71 4.06
CA ILE A 452 8.39 19.36 4.43
C ILE A 452 7.41 18.32 4.96
N PRO A 453 7.00 18.38 6.25
CA PRO A 453 5.79 17.71 6.68
C PRO A 453 4.60 18.42 6.01
N PRO A 454 3.52 17.72 5.63
CA PRO A 454 2.34 18.33 4.98
C PRO A 454 1.77 19.56 5.72
N THR A 455 2.08 19.68 7.02
CA THR A 455 1.67 20.76 7.92
C THR A 455 2.33 22.10 7.58
N GLU A 456 3.57 22.10 7.13
CA GLU A 456 4.29 23.34 6.78
C GLU A 456 3.75 23.95 5.47
N VAL A 457 3.43 23.13 4.46
CA VAL A 457 2.72 23.60 3.25
C VAL A 457 1.38 24.24 3.61
N LEU A 458 0.63 23.61 4.52
CA LEU A 458 -0.63 24.17 4.99
C LEU A 458 -0.40 25.52 5.68
N LEU A 459 0.63 25.66 6.51
CA LEU A 459 0.94 26.92 7.18
C LEU A 459 1.34 28.01 6.19
N GLU A 460 2.15 27.70 5.18
CA GLU A 460 2.52 28.64 4.11
C GLU A 460 1.29 29.12 3.32
N PHE A 461 0.41 28.19 2.94
CA PHE A 461 -0.85 28.54 2.28
C PHE A 461 -1.77 29.39 3.18
N LEU A 462 -1.91 29.04 4.47
CA LEU A 462 -2.72 29.84 5.39
C LEU A 462 -2.09 31.22 5.64
N ASN A 463 -0.75 31.33 5.61
CA ASN A 463 -0.03 32.59 5.69
C ASN A 463 -0.26 33.45 4.44
N SER A 464 -0.24 32.86 3.24
CA SER A 464 -0.52 33.62 2.00
C SER A 464 -1.95 34.18 1.99
N LEU A 465 -2.95 33.43 2.49
CA LEU A 465 -4.31 33.96 2.68
C LEU A 465 -4.34 35.11 3.69
N PHE A 466 -3.54 35.03 4.75
CA PHE A 466 -3.44 36.11 5.73
C PHE A 466 -2.82 37.39 5.13
N GLU A 467 -1.77 37.24 4.32
CA GLU A 467 -1.12 38.31 3.56
C GLU A 467 -2.05 38.93 2.51
N GLN A 468 -2.90 38.12 1.87
CA GLN A 468 -3.97 38.58 0.98
C GLN A 468 -5.17 39.23 1.71
N ASN A 469 -5.01 39.54 3.00
CA ASN A 469 -6.02 40.19 3.83
C ASN A 469 -7.34 39.40 4.04
N VAL A 470 -7.35 38.08 3.83
CA VAL A 470 -8.53 37.25 4.11
C VAL A 470 -8.85 37.27 5.62
N GLY A 471 -10.13 37.39 5.96
CA GLY A 471 -10.60 37.40 7.35
C GLY A 471 -10.44 36.03 8.05
N TYR A 472 -10.42 36.02 9.39
CA TYR A 472 -10.24 34.81 10.20
C TYR A 472 -11.19 33.66 9.80
N SER A 473 -12.46 33.96 9.52
CA SER A 473 -13.45 32.95 9.12
C SER A 473 -13.11 32.28 7.78
N GLY A 474 -12.59 33.04 6.81
CA GLY A 474 -12.16 32.54 5.51
C GLY A 474 -10.95 31.62 5.64
N ILE A 475 -9.93 32.06 6.39
CA ILE A 475 -8.72 31.27 6.68
C ILE A 475 -9.09 29.97 7.43
N ASN A 476 -9.97 30.06 8.43
CA ASN A 476 -10.42 28.88 9.18
C ASN A 476 -11.24 27.90 8.32
N THR A 477 -11.99 28.40 7.34
CA THR A 477 -12.73 27.57 6.38
C THR A 477 -11.76 26.81 5.47
N ALA A 478 -10.76 27.51 4.91
CA ALA A 478 -9.73 26.89 4.08
C ALA A 478 -8.94 25.82 4.86
N LYS A 479 -8.52 26.13 6.09
CA LYS A 479 -7.90 25.18 7.02
C LYS A 479 -8.77 23.93 7.24
N SER A 480 -10.08 24.13 7.43
CA SER A 480 -11.01 23.02 7.71
C SER A 480 -11.27 22.16 6.47
N ALA A 481 -11.37 22.77 5.29
CA ALA A 481 -11.54 22.06 4.02
C ALA A 481 -10.32 21.18 3.70
N ILE A 482 -9.11 21.76 3.77
CA ILE A 482 -7.86 21.01 3.55
C ILE A 482 -7.72 19.91 4.61
N SER A 483 -8.03 20.21 5.87
CA SER A 483 -7.95 19.21 6.93
C SER A 483 -8.93 18.06 6.76
N ALA A 484 -10.12 18.29 6.18
CA ALA A 484 -11.07 17.24 5.88
C ALA A 484 -10.57 16.36 4.74
N LEU A 485 -10.04 16.97 3.67
CA LEU A 485 -9.43 16.26 2.54
C LEU A 485 -8.26 15.37 3.00
N CYS A 486 -7.33 15.93 3.78
CA CYS A 486 -6.19 15.17 4.30
C CYS A 486 -6.62 14.03 5.24
N SER A 487 -7.70 14.21 6.01
CA SER A 487 -8.20 13.16 6.91
C SER A 487 -8.74 11.95 6.13
N LEU A 488 -9.33 12.16 4.94
CA LEU A 488 -9.83 11.09 4.09
C LEU A 488 -8.70 10.25 3.48
N VAL A 489 -7.57 10.88 3.13
CA VAL A 489 -6.48 10.21 2.41
C VAL A 489 -5.42 9.61 3.35
N SER A 490 -5.17 10.23 4.51
CA SER A 490 -4.05 9.86 5.38
C SER A 490 -4.46 9.44 6.81
N ASN A 491 -5.77 9.42 7.10
CA ASN A 491 -6.32 9.20 8.45
C ASN A 491 -5.73 10.13 9.53
N ARG A 492 -5.16 11.28 9.11
CA ARG A 492 -4.50 12.28 9.97
C ARG A 492 -5.23 13.61 9.88
N ASN A 493 -5.58 14.18 11.03
CA ASN A 493 -6.25 15.48 11.12
C ASN A 493 -5.24 16.62 11.28
N ILE A 494 -4.65 17.06 10.17
CA ILE A 494 -3.61 18.09 10.12
C ILE A 494 -4.05 19.44 10.72
N GLY A 495 -5.34 19.78 10.61
CA GLY A 495 -5.90 21.02 11.14
C GLY A 495 -6.00 21.06 12.67
N LYS A 496 -5.70 19.96 13.36
CA LYS A 496 -5.62 19.86 14.83
C LYS A 496 -4.20 19.91 15.38
N GLU A 497 -3.19 19.96 14.52
CA GLU A 497 -1.79 20.01 14.94
C GLU A 497 -1.43 21.31 15.68
N THR A 498 -0.47 21.21 16.59
CA THR A 498 -0.11 22.31 17.51
C THR A 498 0.33 23.57 16.78
N LEU A 499 1.09 23.44 15.69
CA LEU A 499 1.56 24.58 14.90
C LEU A 499 0.41 25.30 14.18
N VAL A 500 -0.50 24.56 13.55
CA VAL A 500 -1.69 25.12 12.90
C VAL A 500 -2.60 25.81 13.91
N LYS A 501 -2.79 25.22 15.10
CA LYS A 501 -3.53 25.87 16.21
C LYS A 501 -2.87 27.17 16.65
N ARG A 502 -1.55 27.19 16.81
CA ARG A 502 -0.79 28.40 17.19
C ARG A 502 -0.89 29.48 16.11
N PHE A 503 -0.75 29.11 14.84
CA PHE A 503 -0.93 30.03 13.72
C PHE A 503 -2.33 30.65 13.72
N MET A 504 -3.39 29.84 13.79
CA MET A 504 -4.77 30.33 13.84
C MET A 504 -5.03 31.24 15.05
N LYS A 505 -4.42 30.94 16.21
CA LYS A 505 -4.49 31.82 17.38
C LYS A 505 -3.81 33.17 17.10
N GLY A 506 -2.65 33.17 16.44
CA GLY A 506 -1.95 34.39 16.02
C GLY A 506 -2.77 35.23 15.03
N VAL A 507 -3.40 34.60 14.05
CA VAL A 507 -4.33 35.26 13.11
C VAL A 507 -5.49 35.90 13.87
N PHE A 508 -6.10 35.17 14.81
CA PHE A 508 -7.20 35.70 15.63
C PHE A 508 -6.77 36.91 16.47
N THR A 509 -5.60 36.86 17.11
CA THR A 509 -5.09 37.98 17.91
C THR A 509 -4.82 39.21 17.05
N LYS A 510 -4.23 39.04 15.85
CA LYS A 510 -3.97 40.16 14.93
C LYS A 510 -5.24 40.69 14.23
N LYS A 511 -6.22 39.83 13.99
CA LYS A 511 -7.48 40.14 13.30
C LYS A 511 -8.65 39.47 14.04
N PRO A 512 -9.10 40.04 15.18
CA PRO A 512 -10.23 39.48 15.91
C PRO A 512 -11.48 39.55 15.04
N SER A 513 -12.26 38.47 15.03
CA SER A 513 -13.59 38.48 14.42
C SER A 513 -14.52 39.32 15.29
N LEU A 514 -14.66 40.60 14.97
CA LEU A 514 -15.62 41.49 15.64
C LEU A 514 -17.06 41.06 15.32
N PRO A 515 -18.01 41.27 16.25
CA PRO A 515 -19.43 41.06 15.96
C PRO A 515 -19.84 41.86 14.72
N LYS A 516 -20.55 41.22 13.79
CA LYS A 516 -20.98 41.86 12.54
C LYS A 516 -21.91 43.08 12.77
N TYR A 517 -22.51 43.18 13.96
CA TYR A 517 -23.42 44.25 14.33
C TYR A 517 -22.94 44.90 15.64
N SER A 518 -22.65 46.20 15.59
CA SER A 518 -22.30 47.01 16.77
C SER A 518 -23.53 47.52 17.53
N LYS A 519 -24.72 47.49 16.90
CA LYS A 519 -25.99 47.94 17.46
C LYS A 519 -27.08 46.91 17.15
N ILE A 520 -27.80 46.47 18.18
CA ILE A 520 -29.00 45.64 18.04
C ILE A 520 -30.19 46.58 17.80
N TRP A 521 -31.20 46.11 17.08
CA TRP A 521 -32.43 46.86 16.84
C TRP A 521 -33.32 46.93 18.10
N ASP A 522 -34.18 47.94 18.19
CA ASP A 522 -35.04 48.17 19.36
C ASP A 522 -36.30 47.30 19.30
N VAL A 523 -36.38 46.30 20.20
CA VAL A 523 -37.49 45.36 20.30
C VAL A 523 -38.80 46.05 20.64
N ASN A 524 -38.76 47.18 21.36
CA ASN A 524 -39.97 47.89 21.78
C ASN A 524 -40.79 48.39 20.61
N LYS A 525 -40.16 48.74 19.48
CA LYS A 525 -40.89 49.16 18.27
C LYS A 525 -41.88 48.09 17.78
N VAL A 526 -41.49 46.82 17.84
CA VAL A 526 -42.35 45.70 17.45
C VAL A 526 -43.43 45.44 18.49
N LEU A 527 -43.09 45.52 19.78
CA LEU A 527 -44.06 45.33 20.86
C LEU A 527 -45.12 46.45 20.88
N THR A 528 -44.73 47.71 20.71
CA THR A 528 -45.67 48.84 20.57
C THR A 528 -46.55 48.69 19.34
N TYR A 529 -46.00 48.23 18.21
CA TYR A 529 -46.81 47.92 17.03
C TYR A 529 -47.87 46.85 17.33
N PHE A 530 -47.50 45.79 18.04
CA PHE A 530 -48.45 44.73 18.43
C PHE A 530 -49.50 45.15 19.46
N ASP A 531 -49.24 46.19 20.24
CA ASP A 531 -50.20 46.76 21.19
C ASP A 531 -51.26 47.63 20.50
N ILE A 532 -50.88 48.30 19.41
CA ILE A 532 -51.76 49.19 18.63
C ILE A 532 -52.67 48.42 17.66
N ILE A 533 -52.22 47.28 17.11
CA ILE A 533 -53.07 46.47 16.22
C ILE A 533 -54.26 45.85 16.97
N SER A 534 -55.27 45.42 16.21
CA SER A 534 -56.47 44.77 16.71
C SER A 534 -56.17 43.51 17.55
N ASP A 535 -57.13 43.14 18.39
CA ASP A 535 -57.08 41.92 19.21
C ASP A 535 -56.92 40.66 18.35
N ASN A 536 -56.37 39.58 18.93
CA ASN A 536 -55.97 38.37 18.20
C ASN A 536 -57.14 37.76 17.40
N GLU A 537 -58.36 37.84 17.92
CA GLU A 537 -59.59 37.34 17.34
C GLU A 537 -59.98 38.10 16.07
N GLN A 538 -59.62 39.38 15.97
CA GLN A 538 -59.95 40.25 14.85
C GLN A 538 -58.90 40.23 13.73
N LEU A 539 -57.68 39.76 14.01
CA LEU A 539 -56.61 39.69 13.02
C LEU A 539 -56.91 38.67 11.92
N SER A 540 -56.58 39.01 10.67
CA SER A 540 -56.62 38.04 9.57
C SER A 540 -55.66 36.88 9.82
N LEU A 541 -55.87 35.73 9.17
CA LEU A 541 -54.99 34.57 9.32
C LEU A 541 -53.52 34.91 9.01
N LEU A 542 -53.28 35.80 8.04
CA LEU A 542 -51.94 36.25 7.69
C LEU A 542 -51.30 37.12 8.77
N GLU A 543 -52.04 38.09 9.32
CA GLU A 543 -51.55 38.96 10.40
C GLU A 543 -51.28 38.16 11.68
N LEU A 544 -52.19 37.25 12.03
CA LEU A 544 -52.03 36.36 13.18
C LEU A 544 -50.82 35.42 13.01
N SER A 545 -50.63 34.86 11.80
CA SER A 545 -49.45 34.04 11.48
C SER A 545 -48.14 34.83 11.62
N GLN A 546 -48.13 36.08 11.13
CA GLN A 546 -46.99 36.99 11.21
C GLN A 546 -46.67 37.37 12.65
N LYS A 547 -47.70 37.71 13.44
CA LYS A 547 -47.59 38.04 14.86
C LYS A 547 -47.02 36.88 15.66
N LEU A 548 -47.61 35.69 15.51
CA LEU A 548 -47.16 34.48 16.20
C LEU A 548 -45.71 34.13 15.85
N ALA A 549 -45.35 34.15 14.56
CA ALA A 549 -43.98 33.87 14.12
C ALA A 549 -42.95 34.85 14.72
N MET A 550 -43.31 36.13 14.83
CA MET A 550 -42.44 37.15 15.41
C MET A 550 -42.30 36.97 16.93
N LEU A 551 -43.39 36.72 17.65
CA LEU A 551 -43.36 36.48 19.10
C LEU A 551 -42.53 35.23 19.45
N PHE A 552 -42.68 34.14 18.69
CA PHE A 552 -41.83 32.96 18.84
C PHE A 552 -40.35 33.33 18.68
N MET A 553 -39.98 34.12 17.67
CA MET A 553 -38.57 34.52 17.50
C MET A 553 -38.05 35.41 18.62
N LEU A 554 -38.83 36.41 19.03
CA LEU A 554 -38.43 37.37 20.05
C LEU A 554 -38.19 36.71 21.40
N LEU A 555 -39.14 35.88 21.82
CA LEU A 555 -39.12 35.29 23.16
C LEU A 555 -38.18 34.08 23.27
N SER A 556 -37.99 33.32 22.18
CA SER A 556 -37.12 32.14 22.20
C SER A 556 -35.66 32.42 21.80
N GLY A 557 -35.39 33.53 21.12
CA GLY A 557 -34.09 33.81 20.51
C GLY A 557 -33.70 32.83 19.40
N GLN A 558 -34.64 32.01 18.91
CA GLN A 558 -34.37 30.96 17.94
C GLN A 558 -34.34 31.47 16.50
N ARG A 559 -33.65 30.72 15.64
CA ARG A 559 -33.62 31.00 14.18
C ARG A 559 -34.94 30.57 13.53
N CYS A 560 -35.28 31.16 12.39
CA CYS A 560 -36.46 30.75 11.61
C CYS A 560 -36.50 29.25 11.27
N GLN A 561 -35.34 28.58 11.20
CA GLN A 561 -35.28 27.12 11.00
C GLN A 561 -35.88 26.33 12.17
N THR A 562 -35.67 26.78 13.40
CA THR A 562 -36.20 26.12 14.60
C THR A 562 -37.72 26.25 14.64
N ILE A 563 -38.21 27.47 14.40
CA ILE A 563 -39.65 27.77 14.42
C ILE A 563 -40.40 27.06 13.30
N TYR A 564 -39.81 26.99 12.11
CA TYR A 564 -40.33 26.21 10.99
C TYR A 564 -40.56 24.73 11.33
N LYS A 565 -39.73 24.16 12.21
CA LYS A 565 -39.77 22.73 12.56
C LYS A 565 -40.80 22.39 13.64
N LEU A 566 -41.40 23.38 14.29
CA LEU A 566 -42.39 23.16 15.35
C LEU A 566 -43.62 22.42 14.83
N GLU A 567 -44.08 21.46 15.61
CA GLU A 567 -45.26 20.63 15.34
C GLU A 567 -46.28 20.78 16.45
N LEU A 568 -47.56 20.71 16.12
CA LEU A 568 -48.66 20.85 17.08
C LEU A 568 -48.58 19.77 18.17
N ASP A 569 -48.36 18.51 17.79
CA ASP A 569 -48.24 17.37 18.71
C ASP A 569 -47.06 17.51 19.71
N ASN A 570 -46.09 18.37 19.39
CA ASN A 570 -44.91 18.62 20.21
C ASN A 570 -45.03 19.92 21.02
N VAL A 571 -46.20 20.55 21.06
CA VAL A 571 -46.50 21.69 21.93
C VAL A 571 -47.49 21.25 23.00
N GLN A 572 -47.08 21.40 24.26
CA GLN A 572 -47.89 21.12 25.44
C GLN A 572 -48.24 22.43 26.14
N ILE A 573 -49.49 22.58 26.55
CA ILE A 573 -49.95 23.71 27.36
C ILE A 573 -50.37 23.15 28.72
N GLU A 574 -49.67 23.57 29.77
CA GLU A 574 -49.94 23.19 31.15
C GLU A 574 -50.24 24.45 31.97
N GLY A 575 -51.52 24.69 32.26
CA GLY A 575 -51.95 25.90 32.96
C GLY A 575 -51.59 27.16 32.19
N ASP A 576 -50.72 27.99 32.79
CA ASP A 576 -50.25 29.26 32.22
C ASP A 576 -48.90 29.14 31.49
N THR A 577 -48.40 27.93 31.20
CA THR A 577 -47.11 27.72 30.52
C THR A 577 -47.26 26.87 29.26
N MET A 578 -46.64 27.34 28.16
CA MET A 578 -46.48 26.58 26.90
C MET A 578 -45.08 26.01 26.80
N VAL A 579 -44.98 24.70 26.57
CA VAL A 579 -43.71 23.98 26.35
C VAL A 579 -43.70 23.39 24.94
N ALA A 580 -42.79 23.85 24.10
CA ALA A 580 -42.65 23.40 22.73
C ALA A 580 -41.34 22.62 22.52
N TYR A 581 -41.47 21.34 22.16
CA TYR A 581 -40.36 20.44 21.87
C TYR A 581 -39.99 20.49 20.39
N VAL A 582 -38.68 20.46 20.10
CA VAL A 582 -38.18 20.37 18.72
C VAL A 582 -37.58 18.99 18.51
N SER A 583 -38.37 18.10 17.91
CA SER A 583 -38.04 16.70 17.64
C SER A 583 -37.04 16.53 16.49
N GLU A 584 -36.99 17.46 15.54
CA GLU A 584 -36.10 17.39 14.38
C GLU A 584 -34.67 17.87 14.64
N LEU A 585 -33.70 17.27 13.93
CA LEU A 585 -32.29 17.69 13.96
C LEU A 585 -32.11 19.13 13.46
N LEU A 586 -31.46 19.96 14.27
CA LEU A 586 -31.03 21.32 13.95
C LEU A 586 -29.55 21.34 13.61
N LYS A 587 -29.08 22.43 12.97
CA LYS A 587 -27.65 22.64 12.67
C LYS A 587 -26.76 22.57 13.93
N GLN A 588 -27.32 22.82 15.12
CA GLN A 588 -26.60 22.82 16.40
C GLN A 588 -26.76 21.50 17.17
N THR A 589 -27.58 20.55 16.69
CA THR A 589 -27.78 19.25 17.33
C THR A 589 -26.49 18.42 17.20
N LYS A 590 -26.12 17.72 18.28
CA LYS A 590 -24.97 16.80 18.33
C LYS A 590 -25.42 15.48 18.97
N PRO A 591 -24.76 14.34 18.67
CA PRO A 591 -25.03 13.09 19.38
C PRO A 591 -24.97 13.28 20.91
N GLY A 592 -26.00 12.84 21.62
CA GLY A 592 -26.12 12.98 23.08
C GLY A 592 -26.52 14.37 23.60
N VAL A 593 -26.71 15.37 22.74
CA VAL A 593 -27.12 16.73 23.13
C VAL A 593 -28.26 17.21 22.24
N HIS A 594 -29.49 17.09 22.75
CA HIS A 594 -30.69 17.69 22.16
C HIS A 594 -30.94 19.10 22.72
N MET A 595 -31.65 19.91 21.94
CA MET A 595 -32.04 21.26 22.37
C MET A 595 -33.05 21.14 23.52
N LYS A 596 -32.91 22.01 24.53
CA LYS A 596 -33.94 22.16 25.57
C LYS A 596 -35.27 22.62 24.92
N PRO A 597 -36.43 22.20 25.46
CA PRO A 597 -37.72 22.70 24.98
C PRO A 597 -37.82 24.21 25.13
N LEU A 598 -38.59 24.84 24.25
CA LEU A 598 -38.89 26.26 24.33
C LEU A 598 -40.06 26.45 25.30
N VAL A 599 -39.83 27.20 26.36
CA VAL A 599 -40.82 27.44 27.42
C VAL A 599 -41.28 28.88 27.35
N PHE A 600 -42.59 29.11 27.34
CA PHE A 600 -43.20 30.44 27.31
C PHE A 600 -44.31 30.53 28.35
N ASP A 601 -44.18 31.45 29.28
CA ASP A 601 -45.21 31.72 30.27
C ASP A 601 -46.23 32.74 29.75
N ARG A 602 -47.47 32.62 30.24
CA ARG A 602 -48.54 33.54 29.92
C ARG A 602 -48.20 34.94 30.39
N TYR A 603 -48.32 35.90 29.48
CA TYR A 603 -48.13 37.30 29.81
C TYR A 603 -49.46 37.93 30.24
N ILE A 604 -49.68 37.98 31.56
CA ILE A 604 -50.96 38.39 32.17
C ILE A 604 -51.17 39.92 32.09
N ILE A 605 -50.08 40.71 32.02
CA ILE A 605 -50.14 42.19 32.03
C ILE A 605 -50.78 42.74 30.74
N ASN A 606 -50.52 42.10 29.59
CA ASN A 606 -51.12 42.50 28.32
C ASN A 606 -51.36 41.27 27.44
N GLU A 607 -52.61 40.83 27.37
CA GLU A 607 -52.99 39.65 26.60
C GLU A 607 -52.72 39.80 25.09
N LYS A 608 -52.68 41.04 24.55
CA LYS A 608 -52.33 41.28 23.15
C LYS A 608 -50.89 40.89 22.82
N LEU A 609 -49.98 40.94 23.78
CA LEU A 609 -48.57 40.56 23.60
C LEU A 609 -48.29 39.11 24.04
N CYS A 610 -49.30 38.43 24.57
CA CYS A 610 -49.15 37.08 25.07
C CYS A 610 -49.01 36.06 23.93
N ILE A 611 -47.86 35.39 23.86
CA ILE A 611 -47.60 34.34 22.86
C ILE A 611 -48.53 33.15 23.03
N LEU A 612 -48.86 32.76 24.27
CA LEU A 612 -49.79 31.67 24.57
C LEU A 612 -51.16 31.96 23.95
N ARG A 613 -51.75 33.13 24.24
CA ARG A 613 -53.04 33.55 23.67
C ARG A 613 -52.99 33.64 22.15
N THR A 614 -51.90 34.19 21.60
CA THR A 614 -51.72 34.29 20.15
C THR A 614 -51.63 32.90 19.50
N TYR A 615 -50.99 31.93 20.17
CA TYR A 615 -50.88 30.55 19.73
C TYR A 615 -52.23 29.83 19.78
N GLU A 616 -52.95 29.91 20.91
CA GLU A 616 -54.28 29.33 21.08
C GLU A 616 -55.25 29.80 19.99
N GLU A 617 -55.32 31.11 19.78
CA GLU A 617 -56.20 31.69 18.76
C GLU A 617 -55.77 31.29 17.34
N TYR A 618 -54.47 31.19 17.08
CA TYR A 618 -53.96 30.73 15.80
C TYR A 618 -54.32 29.27 15.52
N VAL A 619 -54.13 28.37 16.51
CA VAL A 619 -54.53 26.96 16.39
C VAL A 619 -56.02 26.85 16.14
N ARG A 620 -56.84 27.58 16.89
CA ARG A 620 -58.30 27.62 16.72
C ARG A 620 -58.71 28.06 15.31
N LYS A 621 -58.14 29.15 14.77
CA LYS A 621 -58.46 29.63 13.41
C LYS A 621 -57.98 28.69 12.29
N THR A 622 -57.04 27.79 12.59
CA THR A 622 -56.42 26.93 11.58
C THR A 622 -56.87 25.47 11.67
N GLU A 623 -57.52 25.06 12.75
CA GLU A 623 -57.98 23.69 13.00
C GLU A 623 -58.71 23.07 11.80
N THR A 624 -59.72 23.76 11.27
CA THR A 624 -60.52 23.30 10.13
C THR A 624 -59.80 23.39 8.78
N LEU A 625 -58.67 24.11 8.71
CA LEU A 625 -57.90 24.34 7.48
C LEU A 625 -56.76 23.33 7.29
N ARG A 626 -56.33 22.67 8.36
CA ARG A 626 -55.08 21.90 8.43
C ARG A 626 -55.11 20.53 7.77
N ASN A 627 -56.28 19.96 7.48
CA ASN A 627 -56.42 18.60 6.96
C ASN A 627 -55.61 17.56 7.78
N LYS A 628 -54.38 17.21 7.35
CA LYS A 628 -53.46 16.27 8.01
C LYS A 628 -52.10 16.90 8.39
N GLU A 629 -51.96 18.22 8.27
CA GLU A 629 -50.67 18.91 8.42
C GLU A 629 -50.36 19.22 9.89
N GLN A 630 -49.27 18.66 10.41
CA GLN A 630 -48.88 18.80 11.82
C GLN A 630 -47.94 19.96 12.13
N LYS A 631 -47.38 20.63 11.11
CA LYS A 631 -46.54 21.80 11.33
C LYS A 631 -47.36 22.95 11.92
N VAL A 632 -46.80 23.63 12.93
CA VAL A 632 -47.46 24.78 13.56
C VAL A 632 -47.85 25.78 12.48
N PHE A 633 -46.93 26.24 11.64
CA PHE A 633 -47.24 27.25 10.62
C PHE A 633 -47.68 26.65 9.27
N ILE A 634 -48.89 27.02 8.83
CA ILE A 634 -49.45 26.68 7.50
C ILE A 634 -49.64 27.93 6.63
N SER A 635 -49.67 27.73 5.32
CA SER A 635 -49.96 28.78 4.32
C SER A 635 -51.29 29.45 4.64
N THR A 636 -51.40 30.74 4.37
CA THR A 636 -52.63 31.52 4.61
C THR A 636 -53.60 31.45 3.43
N VAL A 637 -53.19 30.79 2.34
CA VAL A 637 -53.97 30.55 1.13
C VAL A 637 -54.06 29.05 0.84
N LYS A 638 -55.17 28.61 0.21
CA LYS A 638 -55.36 27.23 -0.27
C LYS A 638 -54.15 26.82 -1.14
N PRO A 639 -53.62 25.59 -0.99
CA PRO A 639 -54.17 24.45 -0.26
C PRO A 639 -53.75 24.34 1.23
N TYR A 640 -53.37 25.44 1.90
CA TYR A 640 -53.04 25.48 3.34
C TYR A 640 -51.91 24.51 3.77
N LYS A 641 -50.92 24.34 2.90
CA LYS A 641 -49.74 23.48 3.14
C LYS A 641 -48.76 24.11 4.15
N PRO A 642 -47.89 23.33 4.81
CA PRO A 642 -46.86 23.85 5.70
C PRO A 642 -46.02 24.92 5.02
N VAL A 643 -45.80 26.04 5.70
CA VAL A 643 -44.97 27.12 5.12
C VAL A 643 -43.50 26.76 5.17
N THR A 644 -42.74 27.25 4.20
CA THR A 644 -41.28 27.07 4.21
C THR A 644 -40.60 28.03 5.19
N LYS A 645 -39.35 27.72 5.55
CA LYS A 645 -38.47 28.64 6.30
C LYS A 645 -38.37 30.04 5.66
N SER A 646 -38.40 30.13 4.33
CA SER A 646 -38.28 31.42 3.63
C SER A 646 -39.56 32.26 3.79
N THR A 647 -40.73 31.61 3.86
CA THR A 647 -42.00 32.26 4.15
C THR A 647 -42.01 32.86 5.56
N ILE A 648 -41.60 32.09 6.58
CA ILE A 648 -41.49 32.61 7.97
C ILE A 648 -40.52 33.80 8.03
N ALA A 649 -39.37 33.69 7.37
CA ALA A 649 -38.41 34.79 7.30
C ALA A 649 -38.99 36.04 6.59
N ARG A 650 -39.89 35.86 5.61
CA ARG A 650 -40.59 36.96 4.95
C ARG A 650 -41.62 37.61 5.88
N TRP A 651 -42.42 36.81 6.58
CA TRP A 651 -43.39 37.29 7.58
C TRP A 651 -42.74 38.14 8.67
N VAL A 652 -41.65 37.66 9.25
CA VAL A 652 -40.85 38.41 10.23
C VAL A 652 -40.38 39.76 9.65
N LYS A 653 -39.83 39.75 8.43
CA LYS A 653 -39.36 40.98 7.77
C LYS A 653 -40.51 41.94 7.50
N THR A 654 -41.70 41.44 7.18
CA THR A 654 -42.90 42.25 7.01
C THR A 654 -43.27 42.91 8.33
N VAL A 655 -43.32 42.16 9.44
CA VAL A 655 -43.61 42.73 10.78
C VAL A 655 -42.60 43.80 11.15
N MET A 656 -41.30 43.53 10.99
CA MET A 656 -40.26 44.51 11.26
C MET A 656 -40.42 45.79 10.42
N LYS A 657 -40.77 45.65 9.14
CA LYS A 657 -41.02 46.80 8.26
C LYS A 657 -42.26 47.58 8.72
N SER A 658 -43.35 46.88 9.05
CA SER A 658 -44.60 47.49 9.52
C SER A 658 -44.44 48.19 10.87
N SER A 659 -43.55 47.71 11.74
CA SER A 659 -43.20 48.34 13.01
C SER A 659 -42.22 49.52 12.88
N GLY A 660 -41.99 50.03 11.67
CA GLY A 660 -41.11 51.18 11.42
C GLY A 660 -39.61 50.87 11.50
N MET A 661 -39.19 49.62 11.30
CA MET A 661 -37.77 49.29 11.16
C MET A 661 -37.34 49.36 9.70
N ASN A 662 -36.49 50.33 9.37
CA ASN A 662 -35.85 50.42 8.07
C ASN A 662 -34.66 49.45 7.99
N LYS A 663 -34.49 48.80 6.83
CA LYS A 663 -33.33 47.95 6.56
C LYS A 663 -32.07 48.82 6.52
N HIS A 664 -31.20 48.67 7.51
CA HIS A 664 -29.77 48.91 7.33
C HIS A 664 -29.05 47.58 7.18
#